data_AF-A0A0D7PZ87-F1
#
_entry.id   AF-A0A0D7PZ87-F1
#
_cell.length_a   1.000
_cell.length_b   1.000
_cell.length_c   1.000
_cell.angle_alpha   90.00
_cell.angle_beta   90.00
_cell.angle_gamma   90.00
#
_symmetry.space_group_name_H-M   'P 1'
#
loop_
_entity.id
_entity.type
_entity.pdbx_description
1 polymer ?
#
loop_
_entity_poly.entity_id
_entity_poly.type
_entity_poly.pdbx_seq_one_letter_code
_entity_poly.pdbx_strand_id
1 'polypeptide(L)'
;MTVCGALLGAALSAVCASAAHAQDAPLQISWEVRNRFRLFREERDFRLHVESGLGRSVLASEQALEVQSDGRGWARNMVNRLCIDTQGRVSEPCTRDNVKESYLTPIDHAIAVRLTGPVPVGATCAWSFDDGDGPQSQTFDCAEPVNLRVRYGRTTVATVDVASGSDANQRVTTPIAVRDFFIAGIGDSIASGEGNPDRAVGLSDDGFCFRSYLGGAQYYRPSRAGYKGGRACEAPDSLSVWQRQSALWLNSACHRSLYSYQTRTALALAVQYPHIAVTYLPLACTGATIADGLFGSQQARECLPTKTANTCAGTVNGQLSELRAALAAAKRRQPDRALDLVLLSVGANDIYFSGLVADVIVDTPTERTLFKRGGSMASVDDARSALARDLPSGFAKLRDALKPLVGGDLSHVIYTTYANPTLASGGTPCPGGRAGFDIHPSFNADPQRLAAVSSFVQNEFLPQIKALALCESGAICRNPRSDRMTFVDEHQDAFASHGFCARASTDPEFDRDCFAANGDSFNPDIVSAASQPLKCAHSAGEYRAYLPRARWIRDANDSYFAAMTYPQGLPSSMQPTDIHDATWGILSAVYGGAVHPTAEGHAAMADAAVPAAASVLQLDTAVPEIISQPVTPLPATPAQR
;
A
#
# COMPACT_ATOMS: atom_id res chain seq x y z
N MET A 1 -46.29 43.78 -2.61
CA MET A 1 -45.75 44.17 -3.91
C MET A 1 -44.37 43.53 -4.05
N THR A 2 -44.29 42.57 -4.98
CA THR A 2 -43.11 42.19 -5.79
C THR A 2 -41.74 42.09 -5.10
N VAL A 3 -41.27 40.86 -4.90
CA VAL A 3 -40.04 40.24 -5.47
C VAL A 3 -39.81 38.93 -4.70
N CYS A 4 -40.36 37.82 -5.19
CA CYS A 4 -40.02 36.47 -4.70
C CYS A 4 -40.31 35.38 -5.75
N GLY A 5 -40.02 35.66 -7.03
CA GLY A 5 -40.38 34.78 -8.16
C GLY A 5 -39.24 34.34 -9.06
N ALA A 6 -37.99 34.75 -8.84
CA ALA A 6 -36.92 34.58 -9.83
C ALA A 6 -35.82 33.56 -9.45
N LEU A 7 -35.82 32.97 -8.24
CA LEU A 7 -34.73 32.10 -7.78
C LEU A 7 -35.09 30.61 -7.67
N LEU A 8 -36.35 30.22 -7.84
CA LEU A 8 -36.75 28.80 -7.88
C LEU A 8 -36.72 28.17 -9.30
N GLY A 9 -36.59 28.96 -10.37
CA GLY A 9 -36.56 28.45 -11.75
C GLY A 9 -35.20 27.90 -12.21
N ALA A 10 -34.10 28.34 -11.59
CA ALA A 10 -32.75 27.93 -12.01
C ALA A 10 -32.31 26.58 -11.44
N ALA A 11 -32.78 26.22 -10.23
CA ALA A 11 -32.40 24.96 -9.58
C ALA A 11 -33.14 23.72 -10.12
N LEU A 12 -34.37 23.87 -10.63
CA LEU A 12 -35.13 22.78 -11.25
C LEU A 12 -34.73 22.52 -12.71
N SER A 13 -34.13 23.50 -13.40
CA SER A 13 -33.68 23.35 -14.79
C SER A 13 -32.37 22.54 -14.91
N ALA A 14 -31.52 22.55 -13.88
CA ALA A 14 -30.26 21.80 -13.87
C ALA A 14 -30.47 20.29 -13.58
N VAL A 15 -31.51 19.92 -12.82
CA VAL A 15 -31.81 18.52 -12.50
C VAL A 15 -32.50 17.79 -13.67
N CYS A 16 -33.25 18.51 -14.51
CA CYS A 16 -33.82 17.94 -15.74
C CYS A 16 -32.81 17.83 -16.90
N ALA A 17 -31.74 18.63 -16.92
CA ALA A 17 -30.74 18.58 -17.99
C ALA A 17 -29.86 17.32 -17.96
N SER A 18 -29.65 16.72 -16.78
CA SER A 18 -28.90 15.47 -16.61
C SER A 18 -29.73 14.23 -16.96
N ALA A 19 -31.05 14.28 -16.81
CA ALA A 19 -31.94 13.19 -17.22
C ALA A 19 -32.22 13.19 -18.73
N ALA A 20 -32.18 14.37 -19.39
CA ALA A 20 -32.39 14.49 -20.83
C ALA A 20 -31.17 14.05 -21.67
N HIS A 21 -29.94 14.09 -21.15
CA HIS A 21 -28.75 13.64 -21.89
C HIS A 21 -28.57 12.12 -21.92
N ALA A 22 -29.32 11.35 -21.13
CA ALA A 22 -29.24 9.89 -21.15
C ALA A 22 -30.09 9.24 -22.27
N GLN A 23 -30.96 10.00 -22.94
CA GLN A 23 -31.89 9.48 -23.94
C GLN A 23 -31.42 9.60 -25.40
N ASP A 24 -30.29 10.29 -25.65
CA ASP A 24 -29.75 10.51 -27.02
C ASP A 24 -28.40 9.82 -27.30
N ALA A 25 -27.86 9.02 -26.37
CA ALA A 25 -26.64 8.26 -26.63
C ALA A 25 -26.93 7.08 -27.56
N PRO A 26 -26.17 6.89 -28.66
CA PRO A 26 -26.35 5.74 -29.54
C PRO A 26 -26.04 4.43 -28.79
N LEU A 27 -26.58 3.32 -29.29
CA LEU A 27 -26.23 1.99 -28.79
C LEU A 27 -24.72 1.72 -28.92
N GLN A 28 -24.12 1.23 -27.83
CA GLN A 28 -22.69 1.02 -27.70
C GLN A 28 -22.39 -0.31 -26.99
N ILE A 29 -21.27 -0.93 -27.37
CA ILE A 29 -20.72 -2.06 -26.60
C ILE A 29 -19.75 -1.47 -25.57
N SER A 30 -20.05 -1.68 -24.29
CA SER A 30 -19.16 -1.39 -23.17
C SER A 30 -18.55 -2.69 -22.66
N TRP A 31 -17.27 -2.67 -22.28
CA TRP A 31 -16.60 -3.83 -21.73
C TRP A 31 -15.63 -3.44 -20.62
N GLU A 32 -15.34 -4.39 -19.74
CA GLU A 32 -14.31 -4.22 -18.72
C GLU A 32 -13.60 -5.53 -18.42
N VAL A 33 -12.36 -5.43 -17.98
CA VAL A 33 -11.62 -6.55 -17.42
C VAL A 33 -12.19 -6.89 -16.05
N ARG A 34 -12.39 -8.17 -15.79
CA ARG A 34 -12.81 -8.68 -14.47
C ARG A 34 -11.59 -8.93 -13.60
N ASN A 35 -11.71 -8.66 -12.30
CA ASN A 35 -10.63 -8.82 -11.32
C ASN A 35 -9.28 -8.24 -11.82
N ARG A 36 -9.29 -6.94 -12.13
CA ARG A 36 -8.22 -6.23 -12.88
C ARG A 36 -6.90 -6.18 -12.13
N PHE A 37 -6.97 -6.17 -10.79
CA PHE A 37 -5.78 -6.22 -9.96
C PHE A 37 -5.35 -7.67 -9.72
N ARG A 38 -4.34 -8.12 -10.46
CA ARG A 38 -4.03 -9.55 -10.56
C ARG A 38 -3.47 -10.18 -9.28
N LEU A 39 -3.09 -9.37 -8.29
CA LEU A 39 -2.63 -9.88 -7.01
C LEU A 39 -3.75 -10.61 -6.24
N PHE A 40 -5.02 -10.19 -6.37
CA PHE A 40 -6.16 -10.77 -5.65
C PHE A 40 -6.69 -12.03 -6.31
N ARG A 41 -6.69 -13.18 -5.62
CA ARG A 41 -7.17 -14.44 -6.20
C ARG A 41 -8.67 -14.47 -6.52
N GLU A 42 -9.44 -13.61 -5.89
CA GLU A 42 -10.90 -13.64 -5.98
C GLU A 42 -11.44 -12.26 -6.37
N GLU A 43 -12.33 -12.23 -7.36
CA GLU A 43 -12.95 -11.00 -7.86
C GLU A 43 -13.70 -10.23 -6.77
N ARG A 44 -14.27 -10.91 -5.77
CA ARG A 44 -14.95 -10.23 -4.65
C ARG A 44 -14.03 -9.27 -3.90
N ASP A 45 -12.74 -9.63 -3.79
CA ASP A 45 -11.73 -8.84 -3.10
C ASP A 45 -11.43 -7.58 -3.93
N PHE A 46 -11.35 -7.70 -5.26
CA PHE A 46 -11.21 -6.54 -6.15
C PHE A 46 -12.47 -5.66 -6.17
N ARG A 47 -13.67 -6.25 -6.20
CA ARG A 47 -14.95 -5.53 -6.25
C ARG A 47 -15.16 -4.63 -5.05
N LEU A 48 -14.70 -5.01 -3.86
CA LEU A 48 -14.71 -4.16 -2.67
C LEU A 48 -14.09 -2.79 -2.97
N HIS A 49 -12.95 -2.76 -3.67
CA HIS A 49 -12.25 -1.53 -4.01
C HIS A 49 -12.86 -0.78 -5.19
N VAL A 50 -13.51 -1.47 -6.13
CA VAL A 50 -14.30 -0.80 -7.17
C VAL A 50 -15.47 -0.06 -6.53
N GLU A 51 -16.22 -0.74 -5.65
CA GLU A 51 -17.40 -0.18 -4.98
C GLU A 51 -17.02 0.97 -4.03
N SER A 52 -15.86 0.90 -3.35
CA SER A 52 -15.38 1.99 -2.48
C SER A 52 -14.69 3.13 -3.25
N GLY A 53 -14.05 2.85 -4.39
CA GLY A 53 -13.16 3.78 -5.08
C GLY A 53 -13.80 4.62 -6.19
N LEU A 54 -14.96 4.23 -6.72
CA LEU A 54 -15.61 4.97 -7.82
C LEU A 54 -15.89 6.43 -7.43
N GLY A 55 -15.30 7.37 -8.18
CA GLY A 55 -15.44 8.80 -7.95
C GLY A 55 -14.75 9.33 -6.68
N ARG A 56 -13.90 8.52 -6.03
CA ARG A 56 -13.15 8.90 -4.82
C ARG A 56 -11.65 8.89 -5.08
N SER A 57 -10.93 9.69 -4.30
CA SER A 57 -9.48 9.52 -4.16
C SER A 57 -9.16 8.23 -3.39
N VAL A 58 -7.91 7.78 -3.45
CA VAL A 58 -7.42 6.64 -2.69
C VAL A 58 -7.59 6.87 -1.18
N LEU A 59 -7.28 8.07 -0.67
CA LEU A 59 -7.51 8.42 0.74
C LEU A 59 -9.00 8.37 1.11
N ALA A 60 -9.88 8.98 0.31
CA ALA A 60 -11.31 8.96 0.57
C ALA A 60 -11.90 7.53 0.51
N SER A 61 -11.37 6.68 -0.37
CA SER A 61 -11.72 5.26 -0.41
C SER A 61 -11.21 4.51 0.82
N GLU A 62 -9.99 4.79 1.30
CA GLU A 62 -9.45 4.18 2.52
C GLU A 62 -10.35 4.53 3.71
N GLN A 63 -10.66 5.80 3.94
CA GLN A 63 -11.53 6.24 5.03
C GLN A 63 -12.92 5.56 5.02
N ALA A 64 -13.48 5.32 3.84
CA ALA A 64 -14.73 4.56 3.71
C ALA A 64 -14.58 3.08 4.12
N LEU A 65 -13.50 2.43 3.69
CA LEU A 65 -13.19 1.04 4.03
C LEU A 65 -12.83 0.86 5.51
N GLU A 66 -12.19 1.86 6.10
CA GLU A 66 -11.87 1.92 7.52
C GLU A 66 -13.15 1.86 8.37
N VAL A 67 -14.15 2.69 8.06
CA VAL A 67 -15.47 2.66 8.72
C VAL A 67 -16.19 1.33 8.44
N GLN A 68 -16.21 0.86 7.19
CA GLN A 68 -16.85 -0.40 6.80
C GLN A 68 -16.25 -1.61 7.54
N SER A 69 -14.97 -1.56 7.87
CA SER A 69 -14.25 -2.64 8.55
C SER A 69 -14.26 -2.53 10.09
N ASP A 70 -15.00 -1.57 10.66
CA ASP A 70 -14.97 -1.23 12.10
C ASP A 70 -13.53 -0.91 12.57
N GLY A 71 -12.71 -0.29 11.71
CA GLY A 71 -11.31 0.05 11.98
C GLY A 71 -10.39 -1.13 12.23
N ARG A 72 -10.82 -2.36 11.91
CA ARG A 72 -10.01 -3.59 11.99
C ARG A 72 -9.20 -3.83 10.73
N GLY A 73 -9.43 -3.01 9.70
CA GLY A 73 -8.73 -3.05 8.44
C GLY A 73 -9.40 -3.95 7.39
N TRP A 74 -9.42 -3.50 6.15
CA TRP A 74 -9.99 -4.24 5.02
C TRP A 74 -9.12 -5.43 4.58
N ALA A 75 -7.79 -5.32 4.69
CA ALA A 75 -6.84 -6.33 4.21
C ALA A 75 -6.88 -7.66 4.98
N ARG A 76 -7.39 -7.66 6.23
CA ARG A 76 -7.35 -8.81 7.16
C ARG A 76 -7.97 -10.09 6.59
N ASN A 77 -8.97 -9.94 5.73
CA ASN A 77 -9.67 -11.05 5.11
C ASN A 77 -9.00 -11.48 3.79
N MET A 78 -8.25 -10.61 3.14
CA MET A 78 -7.76 -10.76 1.77
C MET A 78 -6.31 -11.25 1.70
N VAL A 79 -5.50 -10.94 2.72
CA VAL A 79 -4.04 -11.23 2.73
C VAL A 79 -3.67 -12.70 2.52
N ASN A 80 -4.57 -13.64 2.86
CA ASN A 80 -4.34 -15.08 2.63
C ASN A 80 -4.82 -15.57 1.24
N ARG A 81 -5.37 -14.70 0.41
CA ARG A 81 -5.98 -15.00 -0.90
C ARG A 81 -5.29 -14.24 -2.02
N LEU A 82 -3.96 -14.29 -2.05
CA LEU A 82 -3.15 -13.55 -3.01
C LEU A 82 -2.34 -14.48 -3.90
N CYS A 83 -1.98 -14.03 -5.11
CA CYS A 83 -1.07 -14.78 -5.98
C CYS A 83 0.40 -14.76 -5.51
N ILE A 84 0.67 -14.18 -4.36
CA ILE A 84 1.95 -14.20 -3.67
C ILE A 84 1.70 -14.80 -2.28
N ASP A 85 2.54 -15.75 -1.87
CA ASP A 85 2.43 -16.37 -0.56
C ASP A 85 3.00 -15.48 0.57
N THR A 86 2.81 -15.89 1.82
CA THR A 86 3.29 -15.14 2.99
C THR A 86 4.81 -15.10 3.13
N GLN A 87 5.55 -15.89 2.32
CA GLN A 87 7.01 -15.81 2.19
C GLN A 87 7.44 -14.86 1.07
N GLY A 88 6.50 -14.21 0.38
CA GLY A 88 6.75 -13.28 -0.72
C GLY A 88 7.03 -13.96 -2.06
N ARG A 89 6.74 -15.27 -2.20
CA ARG A 89 6.98 -16.02 -3.45
C ARG A 89 5.74 -16.00 -4.33
N VAL A 90 5.94 -15.79 -5.62
CA VAL A 90 4.88 -15.89 -6.63
C VAL A 90 4.36 -17.33 -6.68
N SER A 91 3.05 -17.49 -6.52
CA SER A 91 2.36 -18.76 -6.72
C SER A 91 2.27 -19.06 -8.21
N GLU A 92 2.89 -20.16 -8.65
CA GLU A 92 2.95 -20.53 -10.06
C GLU A 92 2.68 -22.04 -10.22
N PRO A 93 1.52 -22.46 -10.77
CA PRO A 93 0.40 -21.61 -11.21
C PRO A 93 -0.34 -20.96 -10.04
N CYS A 94 -0.86 -19.75 -10.24
CA CYS A 94 -1.84 -19.16 -9.33
C CYS A 94 -3.24 -19.63 -9.71
N THR A 95 -4.10 -19.91 -8.73
CA THR A 95 -5.53 -20.16 -8.99
C THR A 95 -6.30 -18.87 -8.73
N ARG A 96 -6.74 -18.19 -9.79
CA ARG A 96 -7.51 -16.94 -9.76
C ARG A 96 -8.91 -17.20 -10.28
N ASP A 97 -9.93 -16.85 -9.51
CA ASP A 97 -11.34 -17.07 -9.86
C ASP A 97 -11.62 -18.50 -10.35
N ASN A 98 -11.03 -19.48 -9.62
CA ASN A 98 -11.04 -20.93 -9.92
C ASN A 98 -10.31 -21.36 -11.20
N VAL A 99 -9.60 -20.47 -11.88
CA VAL A 99 -8.79 -20.75 -13.08
C VAL A 99 -7.31 -20.77 -12.71
N LYS A 100 -6.61 -21.84 -13.11
CA LYS A 100 -5.14 -21.89 -12.99
C LYS A 100 -4.52 -21.06 -14.12
N GLU A 101 -3.79 -20.02 -13.77
CA GLU A 101 -3.07 -19.17 -14.71
C GLU A 101 -1.66 -18.85 -14.19
N SER A 102 -0.77 -18.46 -15.10
CA SER A 102 0.53 -17.92 -14.69
C SER A 102 0.36 -16.49 -14.19
N TYR A 103 0.92 -16.20 -13.01
CA TYR A 103 0.81 -14.87 -12.44
C TYR A 103 1.62 -13.84 -13.23
N LEU A 104 2.85 -14.17 -13.64
CA LEU A 104 3.73 -13.21 -14.32
C LEU A 104 3.48 -13.12 -15.84
N THR A 105 2.91 -14.16 -16.44
CA THR A 105 2.69 -14.26 -17.90
C THR A 105 1.27 -14.73 -18.19
N PRO A 106 0.25 -13.85 -18.06
CA PRO A 106 -1.12 -14.20 -18.45
C PRO A 106 -1.17 -14.47 -19.96
N ILE A 107 -2.00 -15.41 -20.39
CA ILE A 107 -2.23 -15.71 -21.82
C ILE A 107 -3.59 -15.21 -22.30
N ASP A 108 -4.48 -14.87 -21.36
CA ASP A 108 -5.82 -14.38 -21.57
C ASP A 108 -6.31 -13.62 -20.33
N HIS A 109 -7.42 -12.89 -20.47
CA HIS A 109 -8.05 -12.13 -19.39
C HIS A 109 -9.56 -12.35 -19.41
N ALA A 110 -10.14 -12.52 -18.22
CA ALA A 110 -11.60 -12.52 -18.07
C ALA A 110 -12.14 -11.09 -18.27
N ILE A 111 -13.19 -10.96 -19.09
CA ILE A 111 -13.88 -9.70 -19.34
C ILE A 111 -15.39 -9.86 -19.16
N ALA A 112 -16.07 -8.76 -18.90
CA ALA A 112 -17.51 -8.62 -18.99
C ALA A 112 -17.84 -7.64 -20.12
N VAL A 113 -18.75 -8.02 -21.02
CA VAL A 113 -19.19 -7.21 -22.15
C VAL A 113 -20.69 -6.97 -22.03
N ARG A 114 -21.13 -5.75 -22.28
CA ARG A 114 -22.53 -5.31 -22.16
C ARG A 114 -22.91 -4.41 -23.32
N LEU A 115 -24.18 -4.48 -23.69
CA LEU A 115 -24.79 -3.47 -24.56
C LEU A 115 -25.32 -2.33 -23.68
N THR A 116 -24.96 -1.10 -23.99
CA THR A 116 -25.41 0.12 -23.31
C THR A 116 -26.10 1.06 -24.31
N GLY A 117 -26.93 1.97 -23.81
CA GLY A 117 -27.77 2.86 -24.63
C GLY A 117 -29.24 2.41 -24.68
N PRO A 118 -30.04 2.94 -25.62
CA PRO A 118 -31.48 2.68 -25.71
C PRO A 118 -31.80 1.29 -26.29
N VAL A 119 -31.53 0.24 -25.50
CA VAL A 119 -31.85 -1.15 -25.85
C VAL A 119 -33.38 -1.35 -25.86
N PRO A 120 -34.00 -1.82 -26.96
CA PRO A 120 -35.44 -2.06 -26.99
C PRO A 120 -35.86 -3.15 -26.00
N VAL A 121 -37.01 -2.96 -25.33
CA VAL A 121 -37.52 -3.92 -24.34
C VAL A 121 -37.86 -5.25 -25.02
N GLY A 122 -37.31 -6.35 -24.51
CA GLY A 122 -37.51 -7.69 -25.08
C GLY A 122 -36.68 -7.95 -26.34
N ALA A 123 -35.70 -7.11 -26.65
CA ALA A 123 -34.76 -7.36 -27.73
C ALA A 123 -33.85 -8.55 -27.41
N THR A 124 -33.50 -9.30 -28.44
CA THR A 124 -32.52 -10.40 -28.37
C THR A 124 -31.21 -9.94 -28.97
N CYS A 125 -30.11 -10.21 -28.29
CA CYS A 125 -28.77 -9.82 -28.72
C CYS A 125 -27.99 -11.05 -29.20
N ALA A 126 -27.70 -11.08 -30.50
CA ALA A 126 -26.81 -12.07 -31.11
C ALA A 126 -25.38 -11.53 -31.10
N TRP A 127 -24.57 -12.01 -30.16
CA TRP A 127 -23.17 -11.65 -30.00
C TRP A 127 -22.26 -12.54 -30.84
N SER A 128 -21.20 -11.95 -31.38
CA SER A 128 -20.11 -12.64 -32.06
C SER A 128 -18.77 -12.06 -31.61
N PHE A 129 -17.83 -12.92 -31.24
CA PHE A 129 -16.46 -12.54 -30.85
C PHE A 129 -15.47 -13.21 -31.78
N ASP A 130 -14.65 -12.42 -32.48
CA ASP A 130 -13.65 -12.92 -33.42
C ASP A 130 -12.26 -12.39 -33.04
N ASP A 131 -11.33 -13.30 -32.76
CA ASP A 131 -9.95 -13.00 -32.40
C ASP A 131 -8.94 -13.49 -33.46
N GLY A 132 -9.42 -13.72 -34.68
CA GLY A 132 -8.67 -14.11 -35.86
C GLY A 132 -8.78 -15.59 -36.24
N ASP A 133 -9.32 -16.45 -35.37
CA ASP A 133 -9.54 -17.88 -35.64
C ASP A 133 -11.02 -18.19 -36.00
N GLY A 134 -11.83 -17.15 -36.25
CA GLY A 134 -13.22 -17.22 -36.67
C GLY A 134 -14.22 -16.83 -35.56
N PRO A 135 -15.43 -16.37 -35.94
CA PRO A 135 -16.39 -15.83 -34.98
C PRO A 135 -17.02 -16.91 -34.10
N GLN A 136 -16.97 -16.70 -32.77
CA GLN A 136 -17.74 -17.45 -31.80
C GLN A 136 -19.05 -16.72 -31.51
N SER A 137 -20.17 -17.29 -31.97
CA SER A 137 -21.50 -16.67 -31.82
C SER A 137 -22.28 -17.24 -30.64
N GLN A 138 -22.92 -16.36 -29.88
CA GLN A 138 -23.80 -16.71 -28.76
C GLN A 138 -25.00 -15.75 -28.73
N THR A 139 -26.16 -16.22 -28.30
CA THR A 139 -27.39 -15.41 -28.25
C THR A 139 -27.86 -15.30 -26.81
N PHE A 140 -28.04 -14.07 -26.34
CA PHE A 140 -28.43 -13.75 -24.97
C PHE A 140 -29.55 -12.71 -24.96
N ASP A 141 -30.21 -12.58 -23.81
CA ASP A 141 -31.00 -11.38 -23.51
C ASP A 141 -30.06 -10.17 -23.52
N CYS A 142 -30.48 -9.06 -24.15
CA CYS A 142 -29.66 -7.87 -24.26
C CYS A 142 -29.32 -7.21 -22.91
N ALA A 143 -30.07 -7.49 -21.84
CA ALA A 143 -29.79 -7.00 -20.49
C ALA A 143 -28.68 -7.77 -19.78
N GLU A 144 -28.40 -9.01 -20.19
CA GLU A 144 -27.43 -9.88 -19.53
C GLU A 144 -26.00 -9.59 -20.00
N PRO A 145 -25.02 -9.45 -19.08
CA PRO A 145 -23.61 -9.31 -19.46
C PRO A 145 -23.06 -10.62 -20.02
N VAL A 146 -22.30 -10.52 -21.12
CA VAL A 146 -21.54 -11.65 -21.65
C VAL A 146 -20.18 -11.74 -20.95
N ASN A 147 -19.92 -12.87 -20.32
CA ASN A 147 -18.64 -13.15 -19.66
C ASN A 147 -17.82 -14.11 -20.52
N LEU A 148 -16.59 -13.72 -20.87
CA LEU A 148 -15.68 -14.52 -21.66
C LEU A 148 -14.22 -14.25 -21.28
N ARG A 149 -13.30 -15.08 -21.78
CA ARG A 149 -11.85 -14.81 -21.71
C ARG A 149 -11.35 -14.43 -23.09
N VAL A 150 -10.61 -13.32 -23.19
CA VAL A 150 -10.00 -12.86 -24.43
C VAL A 150 -8.49 -13.05 -24.37
N ARG A 151 -7.89 -13.48 -25.49
CA ARG A 151 -6.46 -13.77 -25.57
C ARG A 151 -5.61 -12.51 -25.43
N TYR A 152 -4.58 -12.57 -24.60
CA TYR A 152 -3.62 -11.48 -24.44
C TYR A 152 -2.75 -11.34 -25.70
N GLY A 153 -2.45 -10.09 -26.08
CA GLY A 153 -1.67 -9.78 -27.29
C GLY A 153 -2.45 -9.87 -28.60
N ARG A 154 -3.77 -10.14 -28.57
CA ARG A 154 -4.66 -10.12 -29.74
C ARG A 154 -5.82 -9.15 -29.52
N THR A 155 -6.32 -8.57 -30.61
CA THR A 155 -7.58 -7.81 -30.58
C THR A 155 -8.72 -8.76 -30.90
N THR A 156 -9.71 -8.82 -30.01
CA THR A 156 -10.97 -9.53 -30.24
C THR A 156 -12.00 -8.52 -30.73
N VAL A 157 -12.62 -8.74 -31.87
CA VAL A 157 -13.70 -7.90 -32.39
C VAL A 157 -15.02 -8.42 -31.85
N ALA A 158 -15.67 -7.66 -30.97
CA ALA A 158 -17.02 -7.95 -30.49
C ALA A 158 -18.04 -7.28 -31.40
N THR A 159 -18.99 -8.07 -31.91
CA THR A 159 -20.13 -7.59 -32.71
C THR A 159 -21.42 -8.05 -32.05
N VAL A 160 -22.42 -7.18 -31.97
CA VAL A 160 -23.76 -7.52 -31.51
C VAL A 160 -24.79 -7.08 -32.53
N ASP A 161 -25.64 -8.02 -32.94
CA ASP A 161 -26.84 -7.77 -33.71
C ASP A 161 -28.05 -7.74 -32.76
N VAL A 162 -28.69 -6.58 -32.68
CA VAL A 162 -29.86 -6.34 -31.83
C VAL A 162 -31.11 -6.53 -32.68
N ALA A 163 -31.93 -7.52 -32.32
CA ALA A 163 -33.21 -7.78 -32.97
C ALA A 163 -34.36 -7.44 -32.02
N SER A 164 -35.22 -6.51 -32.44
CA SER A 164 -36.49 -6.14 -31.79
C SER A 164 -37.58 -6.30 -32.84
N GLY A 165 -38.57 -7.17 -32.61
CA GLY A 165 -39.41 -7.77 -33.67
C GLY A 165 -39.97 -6.84 -34.76
N SER A 166 -40.24 -5.56 -34.48
CA SER A 166 -40.76 -4.57 -35.44
C SER A 166 -39.74 -3.58 -35.98
N ASP A 167 -38.53 -3.51 -35.42
CA ASP A 167 -37.52 -2.51 -35.75
C ASP A 167 -36.40 -3.08 -36.64
N ALA A 168 -35.70 -2.22 -37.38
CA ALA A 168 -34.54 -2.63 -38.16
C ALA A 168 -33.43 -3.14 -37.22
N ASN A 169 -32.87 -4.32 -37.52
CA ASN A 169 -31.75 -4.86 -36.76
C ASN A 169 -30.59 -3.86 -36.74
N GLN A 170 -30.08 -3.56 -35.54
CA GLN A 170 -28.94 -2.68 -35.35
C GLN A 170 -27.70 -3.51 -35.07
N ARG A 171 -26.58 -3.15 -35.72
CA ARG A 171 -25.29 -3.79 -35.51
C ARG A 171 -24.34 -2.80 -34.85
N VAL A 172 -23.73 -3.23 -33.75
CA VAL A 172 -22.67 -2.48 -33.07
C VAL A 172 -21.42 -3.35 -33.03
N THR A 173 -20.25 -2.74 -33.24
CA THR A 173 -18.96 -3.42 -33.22
C THR A 173 -17.94 -2.61 -32.42
N THR A 174 -17.19 -3.29 -31.56
CA THR A 174 -16.12 -2.70 -30.74
C THR A 174 -14.90 -3.62 -30.70
N PRO A 175 -13.67 -3.10 -30.93
CA PRO A 175 -12.45 -3.85 -30.70
C PRO A 175 -12.17 -3.96 -29.19
N ILE A 176 -11.80 -5.16 -28.75
CA ILE A 176 -11.44 -5.48 -27.37
C ILE A 176 -9.98 -5.90 -27.34
N ALA A 177 -9.15 -5.13 -26.65
CA ALA A 177 -7.74 -5.43 -26.43
C ALA A 177 -7.36 -5.05 -25.00
N VAL A 178 -7.04 -6.06 -24.18
CA VAL A 178 -6.65 -5.84 -22.79
C VAL A 178 -5.19 -5.40 -22.72
N ARG A 179 -4.93 -4.26 -22.08
CA ARG A 179 -3.59 -3.79 -21.75
C ARG A 179 -3.19 -4.36 -20.38
N ASP A 180 -2.26 -5.32 -20.34
CA ASP A 180 -1.71 -5.84 -19.08
C ASP A 180 -0.37 -5.18 -18.76
N PHE A 181 -0.28 -4.54 -17.59
CA PHE A 181 0.93 -3.88 -17.10
C PHE A 181 1.61 -4.69 -16.00
N PHE A 182 2.92 -4.90 -16.15
CA PHE A 182 3.78 -5.43 -15.11
C PHE A 182 4.42 -4.30 -14.30
N ILE A 183 4.00 -4.14 -13.05
CA ILE A 183 4.49 -3.12 -12.12
C ILE A 183 5.25 -3.80 -10.98
N ALA A 184 6.43 -3.29 -10.63
CA ALA A 184 7.17 -3.72 -9.45
C ALA A 184 7.22 -2.62 -8.39
N GLY A 185 7.08 -2.99 -7.12
CA GLY A 185 7.30 -2.09 -5.99
C GLY A 185 8.56 -2.47 -5.23
N ILE A 186 9.54 -1.58 -5.16
CA ILE A 186 10.81 -1.79 -4.45
C ILE A 186 11.09 -0.62 -3.51
N GLY A 187 11.94 -0.82 -2.52
CA GLY A 187 12.33 0.23 -1.59
C GLY A 187 12.46 -0.22 -0.14
N ASP A 188 12.44 0.76 0.74
CA ASP A 188 12.59 0.60 2.18
C ASP A 188 11.25 0.37 2.93
N SER A 189 11.19 0.73 4.21
CA SER A 189 10.03 0.53 5.08
C SER A 189 8.81 1.34 4.69
N ILE A 190 9.00 2.51 4.08
CA ILE A 190 7.88 3.33 3.59
C ILE A 190 7.29 2.70 2.34
N ALA A 191 8.14 2.15 1.47
CA ALA A 191 7.71 1.36 0.33
C ALA A 191 7.03 0.03 0.74
N SER A 192 7.46 -0.60 1.84
CA SER A 192 6.89 -1.88 2.30
C SER A 192 5.51 -1.73 2.96
N GLY A 193 5.19 -0.54 3.48
CA GLY A 193 3.96 -0.30 4.24
C GLY A 193 4.10 -0.66 5.73
N GLU A 194 5.31 -0.57 6.28
CA GLU A 194 5.55 -0.79 7.71
C GLU A 194 4.67 0.13 8.58
N GLY A 195 4.27 -0.35 9.77
CA GLY A 195 3.28 0.32 10.62
C GLY A 195 1.84 -0.11 10.37
N ASN A 196 1.58 -0.87 9.31
CA ASN A 196 0.23 -1.26 8.90
C ASN A 196 0.13 -2.76 8.59
N PRO A 197 0.18 -3.65 9.60
CA PRO A 197 0.03 -5.09 9.36
C PRO A 197 -1.34 -5.47 8.78
N ASP A 198 -1.40 -6.21 7.68
CA ASP A 198 -2.68 -6.62 7.04
C ASP A 198 -3.74 -7.16 8.02
N ARG A 199 -3.30 -7.81 9.11
CA ARG A 199 -4.11 -8.01 10.32
C ARG A 199 -3.33 -7.56 11.54
N ALA A 200 -3.80 -6.49 12.19
CA ALA A 200 -3.26 -6.03 13.47
C ALA A 200 -3.34 -7.10 14.56
N VAL A 201 -2.45 -6.97 15.56
CA VAL A 201 -2.44 -7.83 16.75
C VAL A 201 -3.74 -7.65 17.54
N GLY A 202 -4.29 -8.74 18.07
CA GLY A 202 -5.37 -8.65 19.06
C GLY A 202 -4.80 -8.31 20.43
N LEU A 203 -5.48 -7.48 21.21
CA LEU A 203 -5.01 -7.03 22.53
C LEU A 203 -5.86 -7.59 23.67
N SER A 204 -5.23 -7.81 24.83
CA SER A 204 -5.86 -8.21 26.10
C SER A 204 -5.75 -7.09 27.13
N ASP A 205 -6.68 -7.05 28.06
CA ASP A 205 -6.64 -6.16 29.23
C ASP A 205 -5.62 -6.62 30.27
N ASP A 206 -5.16 -7.86 30.15
CA ASP A 206 -4.08 -8.38 30.99
C ASP A 206 -2.76 -7.65 30.71
N GLY A 207 -2.03 -7.31 31.77
CA GLY A 207 -0.67 -6.80 31.67
C GLY A 207 0.33 -7.88 31.27
N PHE A 208 1.30 -7.48 30.45
CA PHE A 208 2.48 -8.23 30.09
C PHE A 208 3.72 -7.51 30.62
N CYS A 209 4.55 -8.23 31.38
CA CYS A 209 5.72 -7.71 32.06
C CYS A 209 6.91 -7.53 31.10
N PHE A 210 7.60 -6.41 31.23
CA PHE A 210 8.88 -6.12 30.60
C PHE A 210 9.90 -5.73 31.67
N ARG A 211 11.13 -6.26 31.54
CA ARG A 211 12.26 -5.85 32.38
C ARG A 211 12.84 -4.53 31.89
N SER A 212 13.48 -3.77 32.77
CA SER A 212 14.30 -2.60 32.43
C SER A 212 15.79 -2.94 32.49
N TYR A 213 16.63 -2.17 31.79
CA TYR A 213 18.09 -2.40 31.76
C TYR A 213 18.79 -2.21 33.11
N LEU A 214 18.22 -1.43 34.03
CA LEU A 214 18.84 -1.15 35.33
C LEU A 214 17.87 -1.33 36.51
N GLY A 215 18.40 -1.83 37.62
CA GLY A 215 17.74 -1.85 38.93
C GLY A 215 16.71 -2.97 39.13
N GLY A 216 16.57 -3.92 38.19
CA GLY A 216 15.55 -4.97 38.28
C GLY A 216 14.12 -4.44 38.16
N ALA A 217 13.94 -3.18 37.76
CA ALA A 217 12.64 -2.57 37.58
C ALA A 217 11.88 -3.26 36.44
N GLN A 218 10.57 -3.37 36.60
CA GLN A 218 9.67 -3.96 35.63
C GLN A 218 8.53 -2.97 35.35
N TYR A 219 7.93 -3.07 34.18
CA TYR A 219 6.72 -2.35 33.84
C TYR A 219 5.78 -3.24 33.02
N TYR A 220 4.49 -2.93 33.05
CA TYR A 220 3.46 -3.74 32.38
C TYR A 220 2.80 -2.96 31.25
N ARG A 221 2.51 -3.64 30.14
CA ARG A 221 1.74 -3.13 28.99
C ARG A 221 0.70 -4.15 28.52
N PRO A 222 -0.33 -3.75 27.75
CA PRO A 222 -1.35 -4.69 27.29
C PRO A 222 -0.76 -5.91 26.57
N SER A 223 -1.23 -7.11 26.94
CA SER A 223 -0.80 -8.36 26.33
C SER A 223 -1.52 -8.64 25.00
N ARG A 224 -1.16 -9.73 24.32
CA ARG A 224 -1.86 -10.21 23.12
C ARG A 224 -3.13 -10.98 23.49
N ALA A 225 -4.22 -10.70 22.80
CA ALA A 225 -5.47 -11.46 22.92
C ALA A 225 -5.23 -12.94 22.66
N GLY A 226 -5.70 -13.79 23.57
CA GLY A 226 -5.56 -15.25 23.45
C GLY A 226 -4.16 -15.80 23.76
N TYR A 227 -3.21 -14.96 24.21
CA TYR A 227 -1.95 -15.43 24.76
C TYR A 227 -2.17 -16.06 26.15
N LYS A 228 -1.73 -17.31 26.29
CA LYS A 228 -1.89 -18.13 27.50
C LYS A 228 -0.57 -18.50 28.19
N GLY A 229 0.56 -17.99 27.69
CA GLY A 229 1.87 -18.22 28.30
C GLY A 229 2.10 -17.31 29.51
N GLY A 230 3.28 -17.43 30.13
CA GLY A 230 3.65 -16.62 31.28
C GLY A 230 3.76 -15.15 30.94
N ARG A 231 3.02 -14.30 31.66
CA ARG A 231 2.99 -12.84 31.47
C ARG A 231 3.86 -12.09 32.47
N ALA A 232 4.25 -12.76 33.56
CA ALA A 232 5.14 -12.24 34.58
C ALA A 232 6.59 -12.50 34.17
N CYS A 233 7.50 -11.57 34.48
CA CYS A 233 8.90 -11.65 34.08
C CYS A 233 9.64 -12.85 34.71
N GLU A 234 9.11 -13.46 35.76
CA GLU A 234 9.69 -14.59 36.49
C GLU A 234 9.40 -15.95 35.82
N ALA A 235 8.48 -16.00 34.85
CA ALA A 235 8.04 -17.24 34.22
C ALA A 235 7.97 -17.11 32.69
N PRO A 236 9.10 -16.87 31.99
CA PRO A 236 9.12 -16.75 30.54
C PRO A 236 8.64 -18.04 29.86
N ASP A 237 7.75 -17.91 28.88
CA ASP A 237 7.41 -18.98 27.95
C ASP A 237 8.30 -18.90 26.69
N SER A 238 8.23 -19.90 25.82
CA SER A 238 8.94 -19.91 24.56
C SER A 238 8.40 -18.83 23.61
N LEU A 239 9.31 -18.22 22.84
CA LEU A 239 8.96 -17.30 21.76
C LEU A 239 7.94 -17.90 20.78
N SER A 240 8.01 -19.21 20.52
CA SER A 240 7.08 -19.90 19.63
C SER A 240 5.61 -19.83 20.08
N VAL A 241 5.35 -19.74 21.38
CA VAL A 241 3.99 -19.58 21.93
C VAL A 241 3.51 -18.16 21.70
N TRP A 242 4.37 -17.17 21.97
CA TRP A 242 4.08 -15.75 21.76
C TRP A 242 3.73 -15.41 20.30
N GLN A 243 4.47 -15.99 19.35
CA GLN A 243 4.32 -15.69 17.92
C GLN A 243 3.03 -16.22 17.29
N ARG A 244 2.29 -17.12 17.95
CA ARG A 244 1.01 -17.64 17.42
C ARG A 244 -0.05 -16.55 17.32
N GLN A 245 0.07 -15.49 18.10
CA GLN A 245 -0.82 -14.35 18.13
C GLN A 245 -0.19 -13.09 17.48
N SER A 246 0.86 -13.23 16.65
CA SER A 246 1.45 -12.09 15.95
C SER A 246 0.47 -11.42 14.98
N ALA A 247 0.72 -10.14 14.73
CA ALA A 247 0.18 -9.45 13.57
C ALA A 247 0.53 -10.21 12.28
N LEU A 248 -0.34 -10.09 11.27
CA LEU A 248 -0.12 -10.72 9.96
C LEU A 248 0.26 -9.66 8.95
N TRP A 249 1.29 -9.96 8.18
CA TRP A 249 1.79 -9.16 7.07
C TRP A 249 1.73 -10.01 5.79
N LEU A 250 1.56 -9.37 4.64
CA LEU A 250 1.74 -9.97 3.31
C LEU A 250 3.09 -10.68 3.22
N ASN A 251 4.13 -10.08 3.80
CA ASN A 251 5.40 -10.75 4.05
C ASN A 251 5.99 -10.27 5.38
N SER A 252 6.01 -11.14 6.39
CA SER A 252 6.51 -10.80 7.72
C SER A 252 8.02 -10.55 7.76
N ALA A 253 8.81 -11.22 6.92
CA ALA A 253 10.26 -11.01 6.88
C ALA A 253 10.62 -9.58 6.44
N CYS A 254 9.73 -8.92 5.71
CA CYS A 254 9.91 -7.59 5.16
C CYS A 254 8.91 -6.54 5.67
N HIS A 255 8.07 -6.87 6.68
CA HIS A 255 6.86 -6.12 7.07
C HIS A 255 6.16 -5.49 5.85
N ARG A 256 5.97 -6.31 4.82
CA ARG A 256 5.30 -5.90 3.59
C ARG A 256 3.80 -5.99 3.81
N SER A 257 3.07 -4.98 3.36
CA SER A 257 1.64 -4.83 3.61
C SER A 257 0.86 -4.47 2.35
N LEU A 258 -0.40 -4.91 2.25
CA LEU A 258 -1.35 -4.40 1.23
C LEU A 258 -1.68 -2.92 1.45
N TYR A 259 -1.45 -2.40 2.65
CA TYR A 259 -1.54 -0.99 2.98
C TYR A 259 -0.25 -0.20 2.64
N SER A 260 0.64 -0.70 1.78
CA SER A 260 1.69 0.15 1.23
C SER A 260 1.12 1.12 0.19
N TYR A 261 1.72 2.31 0.07
CA TYR A 261 1.32 3.26 -0.98
C TYR A 261 1.51 2.62 -2.37
N GLN A 262 2.55 1.79 -2.55
CA GLN A 262 2.85 1.14 -3.82
C GLN A 262 1.74 0.15 -4.25
N THR A 263 1.25 -0.66 -3.31
CA THR A 263 0.12 -1.57 -3.56
C THR A 263 -1.12 -0.77 -3.91
N ARG A 264 -1.39 0.31 -3.16
CA ARG A 264 -2.56 1.16 -3.41
C ARG A 264 -2.50 1.91 -4.74
N THR A 265 -1.33 2.39 -5.16
CA THR A 265 -1.16 2.98 -6.49
C THR A 265 -1.52 1.96 -7.57
N ALA A 266 -0.95 0.76 -7.52
CA ALA A 266 -1.22 -0.28 -8.52
C ALA A 266 -2.69 -0.73 -8.52
N LEU A 267 -3.30 -0.86 -7.34
CA LEU A 267 -4.72 -1.19 -7.18
C LEU A 267 -5.63 -0.06 -7.70
N ALA A 268 -5.31 1.20 -7.41
CA ALA A 268 -6.09 2.35 -7.86
C ALA A 268 -6.09 2.47 -9.39
N LEU A 269 -4.96 2.22 -10.07
CA LEU A 269 -4.92 2.13 -11.53
C LEU A 269 -5.89 1.05 -12.04
N ALA A 270 -5.87 -0.14 -11.44
CA ALA A 270 -6.78 -1.22 -11.81
C ALA A 270 -8.26 -0.85 -11.57
N VAL A 271 -8.57 -0.08 -10.52
CA VAL A 271 -9.94 0.39 -10.23
C VAL A 271 -10.39 1.45 -11.23
N GLN A 272 -9.53 2.44 -11.53
CA GLN A 272 -9.87 3.61 -12.34
C GLN A 272 -9.96 3.30 -13.83
N TYR A 273 -9.15 2.37 -14.34
CA TYR A 273 -9.09 2.07 -15.78
C TYR A 273 -9.72 0.69 -16.10
N PRO A 274 -10.91 0.63 -16.71
CA PRO A 274 -11.66 -0.62 -16.89
C PRO A 274 -11.06 -1.57 -17.92
N HIS A 275 -10.26 -1.06 -18.85
CA HIS A 275 -9.71 -1.82 -19.99
C HIS A 275 -8.30 -2.38 -19.75
N ILE A 276 -7.80 -2.30 -18.51
CA ILE A 276 -6.44 -2.74 -18.16
C ILE A 276 -6.47 -3.90 -17.15
N ALA A 277 -5.36 -4.64 -17.12
CA ALA A 277 -5.02 -5.55 -16.04
C ALA A 277 -3.68 -5.11 -15.43
N VAL A 278 -3.54 -5.22 -14.10
CA VAL A 278 -2.33 -4.83 -13.38
C VAL A 278 -1.74 -6.05 -12.70
N THR A 279 -0.58 -6.48 -13.18
CA THR A 279 0.27 -7.49 -12.55
C THR A 279 1.27 -6.79 -11.64
N TYR A 280 1.07 -6.86 -10.32
CA TYR A 280 1.90 -6.13 -9.36
C TYR A 280 2.81 -7.07 -8.56
N LEU A 281 4.13 -6.81 -8.55
CA LEU A 281 5.12 -7.56 -7.79
C LEU A 281 5.70 -6.68 -6.67
N PRO A 282 5.18 -6.78 -5.44
CA PRO A 282 5.73 -6.06 -4.30
C PRO A 282 6.97 -6.77 -3.76
N LEU A 283 8.09 -6.06 -3.71
CA LEU A 283 9.41 -6.52 -3.29
C LEU A 283 10.02 -5.63 -2.19
N ALA A 284 9.49 -4.43 -1.95
CA ALA A 284 9.91 -3.54 -0.89
C ALA A 284 10.05 -4.26 0.47
N CYS A 285 11.03 -3.81 1.26
CA CYS A 285 11.41 -4.48 2.50
C CYS A 285 11.89 -3.46 3.54
N THR A 286 11.32 -3.54 4.74
CA THR A 286 11.74 -2.67 5.84
C THR A 286 13.23 -2.78 6.19
N GLY A 287 13.82 -1.61 6.37
CA GLY A 287 15.22 -1.40 6.71
C GLY A 287 16.20 -1.69 5.57
N ALA A 288 15.72 -1.80 4.32
CA ALA A 288 16.58 -1.78 3.15
C ALA A 288 17.28 -0.42 3.02
N THR A 289 18.58 -0.46 2.72
CA THR A 289 19.35 0.65 2.15
C THR A 289 19.50 0.40 0.65
N ILE A 290 20.16 1.31 -0.09
CA ILE A 290 20.53 1.02 -1.47
C ILE A 290 21.51 -0.17 -1.51
N ALA A 291 22.50 -0.23 -0.62
CA ALA A 291 23.48 -1.31 -0.63
C ALA A 291 22.89 -2.66 -0.16
N ASP A 292 22.23 -2.65 0.99
CA ASP A 292 21.71 -3.84 1.67
C ASP A 292 20.18 -3.90 1.54
N GLY A 293 19.64 -5.06 1.19
CA GLY A 293 18.21 -5.23 0.98
C GLY A 293 17.76 -4.89 -0.44
N LEU A 294 18.20 -3.76 -1.01
CA LEU A 294 17.88 -3.45 -2.41
C LEU A 294 18.79 -4.20 -3.38
N PHE A 295 20.11 -4.09 -3.22
CA PHE A 295 21.11 -4.82 -4.01
C PHE A 295 21.52 -6.14 -3.33
N GLY A 296 21.97 -6.07 -2.08
CA GLY A 296 22.39 -7.22 -1.28
C GLY A 296 21.24 -7.88 -0.55
N SER A 297 21.49 -9.06 0.04
CA SER A 297 20.58 -9.65 1.03
C SER A 297 20.54 -8.82 2.31
N GLN A 298 19.45 -8.88 3.06
CA GLN A 298 19.35 -8.30 4.41
C GLN A 298 18.79 -9.32 5.40
N GLN A 299 18.88 -9.02 6.70
CA GLN A 299 18.23 -9.85 7.72
C GLN A 299 16.70 -9.74 7.64
N ALA A 300 16.03 -10.87 7.88
CA ALA A 300 14.56 -10.93 7.97
C ALA A 300 14.09 -10.31 9.28
N ARG A 301 13.07 -9.45 9.26
CA ARG A 301 12.63 -8.68 10.43
C ARG A 301 11.81 -9.49 11.42
N GLU A 302 10.86 -10.27 10.89
CA GLU A 302 10.05 -11.22 11.64
C GLU A 302 9.97 -12.55 10.89
N CYS A 303 9.96 -13.67 11.62
CA CYS A 303 9.68 -14.97 11.05
C CYS A 303 8.38 -15.54 11.65
N LEU A 304 7.40 -15.86 10.80
CA LEU A 304 6.18 -16.51 11.27
C LEU A 304 6.47 -17.96 11.68
N PRO A 305 5.90 -18.43 12.81
CA PRO A 305 5.97 -19.84 13.17
C PRO A 305 5.17 -20.65 12.14
N THR A 306 5.84 -21.57 11.43
CA THR A 306 5.11 -22.55 10.62
C THR A 306 4.74 -23.77 11.48
N LYS A 307 3.67 -24.49 11.12
CA LYS A 307 3.21 -25.68 11.85
C LYS A 307 4.25 -26.82 11.87
N THR A 308 5.23 -26.80 10.98
CA THR A 308 6.13 -27.94 10.70
C THR A 308 7.61 -27.65 10.91
N ALA A 309 8.05 -26.40 11.02
CA ALA A 309 9.40 -26.00 11.44
C ALA A 309 9.53 -24.46 11.55
N ASN A 310 10.37 -23.97 12.45
CA ASN A 310 10.83 -22.58 12.42
C ASN A 310 11.78 -22.39 11.22
N THR A 311 11.25 -22.32 9.99
CA THR A 311 12.03 -22.08 8.77
C THR A 311 12.33 -20.59 8.60
N CYS A 312 12.84 -19.96 9.66
CA CYS A 312 13.38 -18.62 9.53
C CYS A 312 14.67 -18.75 8.72
N ALA A 313 14.67 -18.31 7.46
CA ALA A 313 15.89 -18.29 6.64
C ALA A 313 16.96 -17.35 7.24
N GLY A 314 16.59 -16.52 8.23
CA GLY A 314 17.43 -15.50 8.85
C GLY A 314 17.63 -14.29 7.95
N THR A 315 17.64 -14.49 6.63
CA THR A 315 17.83 -13.45 5.62
C THR A 315 16.74 -13.47 4.55
N VAL A 316 16.61 -12.34 3.87
CA VAL A 316 15.86 -12.18 2.63
C VAL A 316 16.82 -11.73 1.52
N ASN A 317 16.53 -12.14 0.29
CA ASN A 317 17.34 -11.79 -0.87
C ASN A 317 17.21 -10.30 -1.23
N GLY A 318 18.17 -9.80 -2.01
CA GLY A 318 18.11 -8.45 -2.57
C GLY A 318 16.93 -8.28 -3.53
N GLN A 319 16.23 -7.16 -3.43
CA GLN A 319 15.03 -6.90 -4.23
C GLN A 319 15.31 -6.90 -5.73
N LEU A 320 16.45 -6.36 -6.16
CA LEU A 320 16.84 -6.34 -7.57
C LEU A 320 17.18 -7.74 -8.12
N SER A 321 17.66 -8.67 -7.29
CA SER A 321 17.92 -10.03 -7.74
C SER A 321 16.60 -10.80 -7.93
N GLU A 322 15.66 -10.64 -6.99
CA GLU A 322 14.30 -11.20 -7.09
C GLU A 322 13.55 -10.66 -8.32
N LEU A 323 13.61 -9.34 -8.56
CA LEU A 323 12.98 -8.71 -9.73
C LEU A 323 13.57 -9.24 -11.04
N ARG A 324 14.90 -9.36 -11.14
CA ARG A 324 15.58 -9.94 -12.31
C ARG A 324 15.20 -11.39 -12.53
N ALA A 325 15.10 -12.18 -11.47
CA ALA A 325 14.67 -13.58 -11.56
C ALA A 325 13.23 -13.71 -12.05
N ALA A 326 12.31 -12.89 -11.53
CA ALA A 326 10.92 -12.84 -11.97
C ALA A 326 10.81 -12.43 -13.45
N LEU A 327 11.52 -11.38 -13.87
CA LEU A 327 11.55 -10.94 -15.27
C LEU A 327 12.14 -12.01 -16.20
N ALA A 328 13.23 -12.66 -15.81
CA ALA A 328 13.83 -13.74 -16.59
C ALA A 328 12.87 -14.95 -16.69
N ALA A 329 12.15 -15.28 -15.62
CA ALA A 329 11.12 -16.32 -15.65
C ALA A 329 9.97 -15.96 -16.59
N ALA A 330 9.53 -14.71 -16.58
CA ALA A 330 8.47 -14.23 -17.46
C ALA A 330 8.90 -14.23 -18.93
N LYS A 331 10.09 -13.68 -19.25
CA LYS A 331 10.63 -13.61 -20.61
C LYS A 331 10.88 -14.97 -21.26
N ARG A 332 11.15 -16.01 -20.46
CA ARG A 332 11.26 -17.39 -20.97
C ARG A 332 9.97 -17.92 -21.57
N ARG A 333 8.81 -17.47 -21.09
CA ARG A 333 7.49 -17.88 -21.58
C ARG A 333 6.90 -16.88 -22.56
N GLN A 334 7.16 -15.59 -22.33
CA GLN A 334 6.68 -14.50 -23.16
C GLN A 334 7.83 -13.51 -23.41
N PRO A 335 8.58 -13.65 -24.52
CA PRO A 335 9.79 -12.84 -24.79
C PRO A 335 9.59 -11.32 -24.74
N ASP A 336 8.42 -10.86 -25.17
CA ASP A 336 8.06 -9.43 -25.20
C ASP A 336 7.59 -8.89 -23.83
N ARG A 337 7.51 -9.74 -22.79
CA ARG A 337 7.10 -9.31 -21.46
C ARG A 337 8.15 -8.36 -20.87
N ALA A 338 7.77 -7.10 -20.75
CA ALA A 338 8.58 -6.03 -20.15
C ALA A 338 8.12 -5.72 -18.73
N LEU A 339 8.95 -4.94 -18.02
CA LEU A 339 8.55 -4.26 -16.79
C LEU A 339 8.11 -2.85 -17.19
N ASP A 340 6.84 -2.52 -16.97
CA ASP A 340 6.24 -1.27 -17.43
C ASP A 340 6.43 -0.12 -16.46
N LEU A 341 6.57 -0.42 -15.15
CA LEU A 341 6.71 0.59 -14.12
C LEU A 341 7.43 0.04 -12.89
N VAL A 342 8.25 0.88 -12.26
CA VAL A 342 8.81 0.65 -10.92
C VAL A 342 8.32 1.76 -9.99
N LEU A 343 7.71 1.37 -8.87
CA LEU A 343 7.42 2.26 -7.75
C LEU A 343 8.58 2.15 -6.74
N LEU A 344 9.13 3.28 -6.31
CA LEU A 344 10.37 3.34 -5.53
C LEU A 344 10.29 4.38 -4.40
N SER A 345 10.70 3.98 -3.20
CA SER A 345 11.16 4.88 -2.12
C SER A 345 12.37 4.23 -1.45
N VAL A 346 13.54 4.88 -1.51
CA VAL A 346 14.76 4.39 -0.84
C VAL A 346 15.72 5.54 -0.56
N GLY A 347 16.43 5.50 0.56
CA GLY A 347 17.44 6.51 0.92
C GLY A 347 17.35 7.02 2.35
N ALA A 348 16.23 6.83 3.05
CA ALA A 348 16.13 7.23 4.45
C ALA A 348 17.06 6.40 5.35
N ASN A 349 17.13 5.08 5.13
CA ASN A 349 18.06 4.23 5.87
C ASN A 349 19.53 4.50 5.53
N ASP A 350 19.82 4.92 4.29
CA ASP A 350 21.17 5.26 3.82
C ASP A 350 21.76 6.50 4.51
N ILE A 351 20.92 7.37 5.09
CA ILE A 351 21.33 8.52 5.90
C ILE A 351 21.09 8.32 7.41
N TYR A 352 20.89 7.07 7.83
CA TYR A 352 20.65 6.70 9.23
C TYR A 352 19.40 7.32 9.86
N PHE A 353 18.32 7.50 9.10
CA PHE A 353 17.10 8.15 9.59
C PHE A 353 16.50 7.47 10.84
N SER A 354 16.51 6.14 10.90
CA SER A 354 16.09 5.40 12.11
C SER A 354 16.97 5.71 13.33
N GLY A 355 18.26 5.97 13.11
CA GLY A 355 19.19 6.44 14.14
C GLY A 355 18.89 7.87 14.61
N LEU A 356 18.41 8.75 13.72
CA LEU A 356 17.92 10.09 14.11
C LEU A 356 16.65 9.99 14.96
N VAL A 357 15.71 9.14 14.57
CA VAL A 357 14.49 8.88 15.37
C VAL A 357 14.87 8.37 16.76
N ALA A 358 15.77 7.39 16.85
CA ALA A 358 16.27 6.88 18.12
C ALA A 358 16.96 7.98 18.96
N ASP A 359 17.72 8.88 18.34
CA ASP A 359 18.34 10.01 19.04
C ASP A 359 17.31 10.98 19.63
N VAL A 360 16.19 11.20 18.95
CA VAL A 360 15.11 12.06 19.45
C VAL A 360 14.35 11.40 20.61
N ILE A 361 13.93 10.15 20.46
CA ILE A 361 12.95 9.52 21.37
C ILE A 361 13.56 8.85 22.60
N VAL A 362 14.81 8.37 22.54
CA VAL A 362 15.44 7.68 23.68
C VAL A 362 16.07 8.72 24.59
N ASP A 363 15.57 8.87 25.81
CA ASP A 363 15.95 10.00 26.68
C ASP A 363 16.85 9.60 27.84
N THR A 364 16.69 8.38 28.37
CA THR A 364 17.45 7.93 29.52
C THR A 364 18.94 7.72 29.18
N PRO A 365 19.89 8.23 30.00
CA PRO A 365 21.33 8.20 29.68
C PRO A 365 21.91 6.80 29.44
N THR A 366 21.41 5.80 30.16
CA THR A 366 21.89 4.41 30.05
C THR A 366 21.54 3.82 28.70
N GLU A 367 20.27 3.84 28.33
CA GLU A 367 19.76 3.37 27.05
C GLU A 367 20.43 4.13 25.91
N ARG A 368 20.55 5.46 26.00
CA ARG A 368 21.32 6.25 25.01
C ARG A 368 22.76 5.75 24.87
N THR A 369 23.43 5.40 25.97
CA THR A 369 24.80 4.87 25.92
C THR A 369 24.86 3.48 25.27
N LEU A 370 23.89 2.60 25.58
CA LEU A 370 23.79 1.27 24.99
C LEU A 370 23.53 1.34 23.48
N PHE A 371 22.57 2.16 23.06
CA PHE A 371 22.20 2.30 21.66
C PHE A 371 23.30 2.96 20.82
N LYS A 372 24.04 3.93 21.39
CA LYS A 372 25.25 4.48 20.76
C LYS A 372 26.33 3.42 20.57
N ARG A 373 26.60 2.58 21.57
CA ARG A 373 27.57 1.48 21.46
C ARG A 373 27.14 0.40 20.48
N GLY A 374 25.84 0.17 20.33
CA GLY A 374 25.25 -0.75 19.36
C GLY A 374 25.09 -0.18 17.94
N GLY A 375 25.51 1.06 17.68
CA GLY A 375 25.40 1.69 16.35
C GLY A 375 23.96 2.00 15.91
N SER A 376 23.01 2.06 16.85
CA SER A 376 21.58 2.26 16.58
C SER A 376 21.11 3.71 16.77
N MET A 377 22.04 4.65 16.96
CA MET A 377 21.78 6.10 17.07
C MET A 377 22.69 6.86 16.11
N ALA A 378 22.16 7.92 15.52
CA ALA A 378 22.88 8.80 14.62
C ALA A 378 22.59 10.26 14.96
N SER A 379 23.55 11.14 14.73
CA SER A 379 23.36 12.59 14.83
C SER A 379 22.97 13.20 13.48
N VAL A 380 22.46 14.44 13.51
CA VAL A 380 22.21 15.23 12.29
C VAL A 380 23.49 15.39 11.46
N ASP A 381 24.67 15.50 12.10
CA ASP A 381 25.94 15.65 11.39
C ASP A 381 26.36 14.36 10.68
N ASP A 382 26.10 13.19 11.27
CA ASP A 382 26.32 11.88 10.63
C ASP A 382 25.41 11.74 9.40
N ALA A 383 24.12 12.05 9.56
CA ALA A 383 23.14 12.01 8.49
C ALA A 383 23.47 12.99 7.36
N ARG A 384 23.87 14.23 7.68
CA ARG A 384 24.32 15.23 6.71
C ARG A 384 25.55 14.76 5.94
N SER A 385 26.49 14.11 6.63
CA SER A 385 27.69 13.56 6.01
C SER A 385 27.35 12.45 5.01
N ALA A 386 26.50 11.50 5.38
CA ALA A 386 26.02 10.44 4.49
C ALA A 386 25.21 10.98 3.30
N LEU A 387 24.34 11.97 3.56
CA LEU A 387 23.55 12.65 2.53
C LEU A 387 24.42 13.32 1.46
N ALA A 388 25.53 13.95 1.87
CA ALA A 388 26.43 14.65 0.98
C ALA A 388 27.43 13.74 0.25
N ARG A 389 27.89 12.66 0.90
CA ARG A 389 29.02 11.84 0.41
C ARG A 389 28.60 10.52 -0.19
N ASP A 390 27.68 9.81 0.46
CA ASP A 390 27.39 8.41 0.16
C ASP A 390 26.15 8.27 -0.72
N LEU A 391 25.08 8.99 -0.39
CA LEU A 391 23.80 8.89 -1.09
C LEU A 391 23.88 9.21 -2.59
N PRO A 392 24.63 10.23 -3.07
CA PRO A 392 24.77 10.49 -4.51
C PRO A 392 25.36 9.31 -5.28
N SER A 393 26.35 8.64 -4.70
CA SER A 393 26.98 7.44 -5.28
C SER A 393 26.04 6.24 -5.25
N GLY A 394 25.23 6.09 -4.20
CA GLY A 394 24.17 5.10 -4.11
C GLY A 394 23.14 5.27 -5.24
N PHE A 395 22.64 6.49 -5.44
CA PHE A 395 21.71 6.81 -6.53
C PHE A 395 22.32 6.55 -7.92
N ALA A 396 23.62 6.82 -8.13
CA ALA A 396 24.29 6.50 -9.39
C ALA A 396 24.23 4.99 -9.69
N LYS A 397 24.57 4.14 -8.70
CA LYS A 397 24.48 2.68 -8.82
C LYS A 397 23.04 2.22 -9.05
N LEU A 398 22.09 2.82 -8.34
CA LEU A 398 20.67 2.51 -8.46
C LEU A 398 20.16 2.73 -9.89
N ARG A 399 20.51 3.87 -10.51
CA ARG A 399 20.17 4.17 -11.92
C ARG A 399 20.76 3.14 -12.86
N ASP A 400 22.05 2.84 -12.73
CA ASP A 400 22.74 1.85 -13.56
C ASP A 400 22.06 0.46 -13.49
N ALA A 401 21.52 0.10 -12.31
CA ALA A 401 20.87 -1.18 -12.09
C ALA A 401 19.40 -1.25 -12.58
N LEU A 402 18.66 -0.14 -12.49
CA LEU A 402 17.25 -0.07 -12.86
C LEU A 402 17.03 0.19 -14.34
N LYS A 403 17.88 1.02 -14.96
CA LYS A 403 17.71 1.47 -16.34
C LYS A 403 17.53 0.32 -17.35
N PRO A 404 18.29 -0.79 -17.29
CA PRO A 404 18.08 -1.93 -18.18
C PRO A 404 16.76 -2.69 -17.93
N LEU A 405 16.18 -2.60 -16.74
CA LEU A 405 14.95 -3.29 -16.38
C LEU A 405 13.71 -2.61 -16.97
N VAL A 406 13.76 -1.29 -17.13
CA VAL A 406 12.66 -0.44 -17.64
C VAL A 406 12.91 0.05 -19.07
N GLY A 407 13.55 -0.76 -19.91
CA GLY A 407 13.73 -0.46 -21.33
C GLY A 407 14.69 0.70 -21.67
N GLY A 408 15.51 1.14 -20.72
CA GLY A 408 16.50 2.19 -20.93
C GLY A 408 16.03 3.61 -20.58
N ASP A 409 14.79 3.78 -20.11
CA ASP A 409 14.23 5.07 -19.70
C ASP A 409 13.81 5.07 -18.23
N LEU A 410 14.49 5.86 -17.41
CA LEU A 410 14.18 5.95 -15.98
C LEU A 410 12.92 6.76 -15.66
N SER A 411 12.27 7.40 -16.64
CA SER A 411 10.95 8.00 -16.44
C SER A 411 9.90 6.97 -15.95
N HIS A 412 10.10 5.70 -16.28
CA HIS A 412 9.30 4.55 -15.81
C HIS A 412 9.61 4.12 -14.36
N VAL A 413 10.54 4.80 -13.67
CA VAL A 413 10.75 4.67 -12.23
C VAL A 413 10.11 5.87 -11.55
N ILE A 414 9.03 5.64 -10.83
CA ILE A 414 8.37 6.64 -10.00
C ILE A 414 9.01 6.61 -8.62
N TYR A 415 9.79 7.63 -8.33
CA TYR A 415 10.35 7.90 -7.03
C TYR A 415 9.35 8.72 -6.21
N THR A 416 8.64 8.08 -5.29
CA THR A 416 7.77 8.77 -4.32
C THR A 416 8.60 9.09 -3.09
N THR A 417 8.77 10.39 -2.81
CA THR A 417 9.61 10.83 -1.69
C THR A 417 8.90 10.64 -0.34
N TYR A 418 9.61 10.94 0.73
CA TYR A 418 9.11 10.93 2.09
C TYR A 418 8.37 12.24 2.42
N ALA A 419 7.59 12.21 3.50
CA ALA A 419 7.11 13.40 4.18
C ALA A 419 7.86 13.58 5.52
N ASN A 420 7.83 14.80 6.07
CA ASN A 420 8.36 15.03 7.41
C ASN A 420 7.34 14.57 8.47
N PRO A 421 7.67 13.55 9.29
CA PRO A 421 6.72 12.97 10.23
C PRO A 421 6.45 13.86 11.46
N THR A 422 7.16 14.98 11.58
CA THR A 422 7.24 15.78 12.81
C THR A 422 6.57 17.13 12.70
N LEU A 423 5.79 17.38 11.64
CA LEU A 423 5.13 18.67 11.45
C LEU A 423 3.73 18.68 12.07
N ALA A 424 3.45 19.77 12.79
CA ALA A 424 2.13 20.16 13.25
C ALA A 424 1.51 21.19 12.28
N SER A 425 0.21 21.44 12.45
CA SER A 425 -0.52 22.44 11.65
C SER A 425 0.23 23.77 11.56
N GLY A 426 0.33 24.31 10.34
CA GLY A 426 1.14 25.49 10.04
C GLY A 426 2.62 25.20 9.74
N GLY A 427 3.02 23.93 9.63
CA GLY A 427 4.38 23.52 9.24
C GLY A 427 5.43 23.68 10.36
N THR A 428 4.99 23.88 11.60
CA THR A 428 5.89 23.98 12.75
C THR A 428 6.27 22.59 13.26
N PRO A 429 7.48 22.36 13.77
CA PRO A 429 7.82 21.10 14.42
C PRO A 429 6.90 20.81 15.62
N CYS A 430 6.60 19.53 15.82
CA CYS A 430 5.90 19.03 16.98
C CYS A 430 6.62 19.48 18.28
N PRO A 431 5.88 19.75 19.36
CA PRO A 431 6.45 20.28 20.61
C PRO A 431 7.35 19.28 21.35
N GLY A 432 7.33 18.00 20.98
CA GLY A 432 7.99 16.93 21.72
C GLY A 432 7.22 16.50 22.97
N GLY A 433 7.88 15.74 23.84
CA GLY A 433 7.31 15.19 25.07
C GLY A 433 7.00 13.69 25.00
N ARG A 434 6.31 13.21 26.04
CA ARG A 434 5.96 11.79 26.21
C ARG A 434 4.68 11.36 25.48
N ALA A 435 3.88 12.29 25.01
CA ALA A 435 2.60 11.99 24.36
C ALA A 435 2.82 11.08 23.14
N GLY A 436 2.20 9.89 23.14
CA GLY A 436 2.36 8.90 22.07
C GLY A 436 3.65 8.06 22.14
N PHE A 437 4.51 8.35 23.12
CA PHE A 437 5.80 7.67 23.31
C PHE A 437 5.91 7.01 24.70
N ASP A 438 4.90 7.14 25.56
CA ASP A 438 4.91 6.66 26.94
C ASP A 438 4.67 5.14 27.11
N ILE A 439 4.50 4.41 26.01
CA ILE A 439 4.55 2.93 25.99
C ILE A 439 5.86 2.40 26.58
N HIS A 440 6.96 3.15 26.53
CA HIS A 440 8.21 2.76 27.19
C HIS A 440 8.64 3.82 28.22
N PRO A 441 9.11 3.44 29.42
CA PRO A 441 9.58 4.41 30.42
C PRO A 441 10.71 5.31 29.92
N SER A 442 11.64 4.79 29.12
CA SER A 442 12.79 5.55 28.60
C SER A 442 12.49 6.48 27.42
N PHE A 443 11.26 6.47 26.91
CA PHE A 443 10.89 7.22 25.73
C PHE A 443 10.31 8.59 26.07
N ASN A 444 10.82 9.59 25.38
CA ASN A 444 10.40 10.98 25.42
C ASN A 444 10.97 11.67 24.16
N ALA A 445 10.11 12.26 23.33
CA ALA A 445 10.57 13.00 22.16
C ALA A 445 11.18 14.33 22.59
N ASP A 446 12.50 14.41 22.68
CA ASP A 446 13.18 15.61 23.15
C ASP A 446 12.94 16.81 22.22
N PRO A 447 12.39 17.94 22.72
CA PRO A 447 11.99 19.06 21.87
C PRO A 447 13.15 19.68 21.07
N GLN A 448 14.35 19.75 21.64
CA GLN A 448 15.49 20.38 20.99
C GLN A 448 16.05 19.48 19.88
N ARG A 449 16.25 18.19 20.16
CA ARG A 449 16.68 17.21 19.17
C ARG A 449 15.65 17.06 18.05
N LEU A 450 14.37 17.03 18.41
CA LEU A 450 13.24 16.98 17.47
C LEU A 450 13.23 18.17 16.51
N ALA A 451 13.38 19.39 17.01
CA ALA A 451 13.42 20.59 16.17
C ALA A 451 14.62 20.56 15.20
N ALA A 452 15.79 20.11 15.67
CA ALA A 452 16.98 19.98 14.83
C ALA A 452 16.78 18.95 13.70
N VAL A 453 16.24 17.77 14.03
CA VAL A 453 15.94 16.72 13.04
C VAL A 453 14.86 17.18 12.07
N SER A 454 13.78 17.81 12.55
CA SER A 454 12.73 18.36 11.67
C SER A 454 13.27 19.37 10.66
N SER A 455 14.14 20.28 11.12
CA SER A 455 14.80 21.26 10.25
C SER A 455 15.69 20.58 9.21
N PHE A 456 16.50 19.60 9.61
CA PHE A 456 17.32 18.82 8.67
C PHE A 456 16.47 18.12 7.61
N VAL A 457 15.35 17.51 8.00
CA VAL A 457 14.44 16.83 7.06
C VAL A 457 13.86 17.81 6.04
N GLN A 458 13.28 18.93 6.49
CA GLN A 458 12.67 19.91 5.57
C GLN A 458 13.68 20.59 4.67
N ASN A 459 14.82 21.01 5.22
CA ASN A 459 15.69 21.97 4.57
C ASN A 459 16.87 21.33 3.83
N GLU A 460 17.22 20.09 4.16
CA GLU A 460 18.40 19.41 3.60
C GLU A 460 18.02 18.09 2.93
N PHE A 461 17.37 17.17 3.66
CA PHE A 461 17.13 15.80 3.17
C PHE A 461 16.14 15.74 2.00
N LEU A 462 14.93 16.28 2.16
CA LEU A 462 13.89 16.21 1.12
C LEU A 462 14.30 16.95 -0.16
N PRO A 463 14.86 18.17 -0.10
CA PRO A 463 15.37 18.85 -1.30
C PRO A 463 16.49 18.08 -1.99
N GLN A 464 17.44 17.51 -1.23
CA GLN A 464 18.54 16.77 -1.80
C GLN A 464 18.08 15.48 -2.48
N ILE A 465 17.12 14.75 -1.91
CA ILE A 465 16.52 13.57 -2.54
C ILE A 465 15.85 13.92 -3.87
N LYS A 466 15.10 15.03 -3.91
CA LYS A 466 14.50 15.54 -5.15
C LYS A 466 15.57 15.81 -6.21
N ALA A 467 16.62 16.55 -5.84
CA ALA A 467 17.71 16.87 -6.73
C ALA A 467 18.43 15.60 -7.26
N LEU A 468 18.60 14.59 -6.41
CA LEU A 468 19.12 13.29 -6.82
C LEU A 468 18.17 12.64 -7.85
N ALA A 469 16.91 12.39 -7.52
CA ALA A 469 15.97 11.71 -8.42
C ALA A 469 15.81 12.40 -9.79
N LEU A 470 15.82 13.73 -9.81
CA LEU A 470 15.67 14.57 -11.02
C LEU A 470 16.99 14.86 -11.76
N CYS A 471 18.11 14.25 -11.34
CA CYS A 471 19.43 14.52 -11.93
C CYS A 471 19.75 16.03 -11.99
N GLU A 472 19.53 16.71 -10.88
CA GLU A 472 19.82 18.13 -10.67
C GLU A 472 21.09 18.28 -9.81
N SER A 473 21.24 19.39 -9.09
CA SER A 473 22.45 19.71 -8.33
C SER A 473 22.88 18.60 -7.37
N GLY A 474 24.16 18.22 -7.41
CA GLY A 474 24.74 17.18 -6.55
C GLY A 474 24.45 15.74 -7.00
N ALA A 475 23.69 15.54 -8.08
CA ALA A 475 23.46 14.21 -8.65
C ALA A 475 24.60 13.76 -9.58
N ILE A 476 24.92 12.47 -9.52
CA ILE A 476 25.84 11.81 -10.47
C ILE A 476 24.99 11.15 -11.56
N CYS A 477 24.83 11.82 -12.70
CA CYS A 477 24.06 11.31 -13.85
C CYS A 477 24.88 11.42 -15.15
N ARG A 478 24.86 10.37 -15.98
CA ARG A 478 25.62 10.31 -17.24
C ARG A 478 24.87 10.98 -18.38
N ASN A 479 23.56 10.74 -18.45
CA ASN A 479 22.65 11.35 -19.41
C ASN A 479 21.38 11.82 -18.70
N PRO A 480 21.32 13.08 -18.25
CA PRO A 480 20.17 13.61 -17.49
C PRO A 480 18.82 13.38 -18.16
N ARG A 481 18.72 13.31 -19.50
CA ARG A 481 17.43 13.10 -20.18
C ARG A 481 16.83 11.71 -19.95
N SER A 482 17.67 10.68 -19.83
CA SER A 482 17.22 9.28 -19.66
C SER A 482 17.53 8.71 -18.28
N ASP A 483 18.27 9.47 -17.46
CA ASP A 483 18.64 9.10 -16.09
C ASP A 483 17.68 9.71 -15.04
N ARG A 484 16.82 10.64 -15.46
CA ARG A 484 15.79 11.26 -14.61
C ARG A 484 14.70 10.25 -14.28
N MET A 485 14.35 10.17 -13.00
CA MET A 485 13.17 9.46 -12.52
C MET A 485 11.95 10.38 -12.56
N THR A 486 10.75 9.81 -12.61
CA THR A 486 9.53 10.56 -12.31
C THR A 486 9.46 10.76 -10.80
N PHE A 487 9.42 12.01 -10.34
CA PHE A 487 9.45 12.34 -8.90
C PHE A 487 8.08 12.80 -8.42
N VAL A 488 7.66 12.30 -7.26
CA VAL A 488 6.34 12.57 -6.66
C VAL A 488 6.53 13.06 -5.23
N ASP A 489 6.13 14.31 -4.97
CA ASP A 489 6.20 15.01 -3.67
C ASP A 489 4.93 15.76 -3.28
N GLU A 490 3.87 15.68 -4.08
CA GLU A 490 2.60 16.41 -3.90
C GLU A 490 1.90 16.09 -2.56
N HIS A 491 2.19 14.95 -1.96
CA HIS A 491 1.64 14.56 -0.66
C HIS A 491 2.29 15.34 0.52
N GLN A 492 3.48 15.94 0.36
CA GLN A 492 4.20 16.57 1.47
C GLN A 492 3.41 17.71 2.13
N ASP A 493 2.73 18.53 1.33
CA ASP A 493 1.91 19.64 1.83
C ASP A 493 0.73 19.14 2.66
N ALA A 494 0.08 18.05 2.22
CA ALA A 494 -0.98 17.42 2.99
C ALA A 494 -0.43 16.88 4.32
N PHE A 495 0.73 16.21 4.31
CA PHE A 495 1.37 15.70 5.53
C PHE A 495 1.77 16.78 6.54
N ALA A 496 1.96 18.04 6.13
CA ALA A 496 2.44 19.12 7.00
C ALA A 496 1.53 19.41 8.20
N SER A 497 0.27 18.94 8.19
CA SER A 497 -0.67 19.06 9.32
C SER A 497 -1.00 17.73 10.01
N HIS A 498 -0.36 16.63 9.58
CA HIS A 498 -0.67 15.26 9.98
C HIS A 498 0.53 14.52 10.62
N GLY A 499 1.51 15.24 11.17
CA GLY A 499 2.63 14.63 11.89
C GLY A 499 2.21 13.87 13.15
N PHE A 500 3.15 13.19 13.81
CA PHE A 500 2.85 12.28 14.92
C PHE A 500 2.13 12.93 16.11
N CYS A 501 2.27 14.25 16.29
CA CYS A 501 1.62 14.98 17.37
C CYS A 501 0.23 15.51 17.01
N ALA A 502 -0.24 15.32 15.77
CA ALA A 502 -1.55 15.78 15.34
C ALA A 502 -2.66 15.04 16.10
N ARG A 503 -3.64 15.82 16.57
CA ARG A 503 -4.81 15.34 17.32
C ARG A 503 -6.05 16.12 16.88
N ALA A 504 -7.19 15.46 16.85
CA ALA A 504 -8.49 16.10 16.60
C ALA A 504 -9.56 15.60 17.57
N SER A 505 -10.61 16.39 17.75
CA SER A 505 -11.80 15.96 18.49
C SER A 505 -12.53 14.80 17.82
N THR A 506 -12.29 14.58 16.52
CA THR A 506 -12.82 13.48 15.72
C THR A 506 -11.95 12.23 15.75
N ASP A 507 -10.80 12.26 16.43
CA ASP A 507 -9.99 11.04 16.63
C ASP A 507 -10.80 9.96 17.36
N PRO A 508 -10.47 8.67 17.20
CA PRO A 508 -11.21 7.60 17.86
C PRO A 508 -11.31 7.79 19.37
N GLU A 509 -12.44 7.41 19.96
CA GLU A 509 -12.70 7.60 21.40
C GLU A 509 -11.61 6.99 22.27
N PHE A 510 -11.21 5.75 21.97
CA PHE A 510 -10.08 5.09 22.62
C PHE A 510 -8.81 5.95 22.59
N ASP A 511 -8.43 6.52 21.44
CA ASP A 511 -7.22 7.33 21.30
C ASP A 511 -7.27 8.61 22.15
N ARG A 512 -8.43 9.28 22.18
CA ARG A 512 -8.60 10.50 22.98
C ARG A 512 -8.54 10.23 24.47
N ASP A 513 -9.13 9.11 24.90
CA ASP A 513 -9.35 8.81 26.32
C ASP A 513 -8.19 8.01 26.93
N CYS A 514 -7.51 7.17 26.14
CA CYS A 514 -6.44 6.30 26.60
C CYS A 514 -5.03 6.77 26.26
N PHE A 515 -4.79 7.49 25.16
CA PHE A 515 -3.46 8.01 24.81
C PHE A 515 -3.31 9.46 25.25
N ALA A 516 -3.04 9.64 26.54
CA ALA A 516 -3.07 10.93 27.20
C ALA A 516 -2.03 11.91 26.63
N ALA A 517 -2.45 13.16 26.40
CA ALA A 517 -1.60 14.22 25.84
C ALA A 517 -0.45 14.65 26.77
N ASN A 518 -0.51 14.31 28.05
CA ASN A 518 0.57 14.52 29.02
C ASN A 518 1.54 13.32 29.10
N GLY A 519 1.33 12.25 28.33
CA GLY A 519 2.15 11.04 28.36
C GLY A 519 1.98 10.20 29.63
N ASP A 520 0.76 10.19 30.16
CA ASP A 520 0.35 9.42 31.34
C ASP A 520 -0.74 8.38 30.99
N SER A 521 -0.52 7.59 29.94
CA SER A 521 -1.48 6.63 29.39
C SER A 521 -1.50 5.29 30.13
N PHE A 522 -0.37 4.92 30.75
CA PHE A 522 -0.15 3.58 31.32
C PHE A 522 -0.03 3.61 32.84
N ASN A 523 -0.50 2.54 33.48
CA ASN A 523 -0.45 2.39 34.92
C ASN A 523 0.99 2.12 35.40
N PRO A 524 1.59 2.98 36.24
CA PRO A 524 2.96 2.80 36.72
C PRO A 524 3.08 1.80 37.87
N ASP A 525 1.97 1.44 38.54
CA ASP A 525 1.99 0.52 39.67
C ASP A 525 2.05 -0.93 39.19
N ILE A 526 3.17 -1.60 39.46
CA ILE A 526 3.47 -2.94 38.92
C ILE A 526 2.48 -4.03 39.38
N VAL A 527 1.77 -3.83 40.49
CA VAL A 527 0.83 -4.82 41.02
C VAL A 527 -0.50 -4.72 40.28
N SER A 528 -1.09 -3.53 40.25
CA SER A 528 -2.36 -3.30 39.56
C SER A 528 -2.22 -3.36 38.04
N ALA A 529 -1.08 -2.94 37.49
CA ALA A 529 -0.83 -2.97 36.05
C ALA A 529 -0.75 -4.38 35.46
N ALA A 530 -0.54 -5.42 36.28
CA ALA A 530 -0.62 -6.81 35.84
C ALA A 530 -2.04 -7.21 35.36
N SER A 531 -3.07 -6.56 35.88
CA SER A 531 -4.48 -6.77 35.50
C SER A 531 -5.14 -5.58 34.82
N GLN A 532 -4.54 -4.39 34.93
CA GLN A 532 -5.05 -3.13 34.37
C GLN A 532 -3.87 -2.23 33.94
N PRO A 533 -3.24 -2.50 32.79
CA PRO A 533 -2.05 -1.79 32.32
C PRO A 533 -2.33 -0.39 31.77
N LEU A 534 -3.58 -0.09 31.41
CA LEU A 534 -4.03 1.23 30.97
C LEU A 534 -4.59 2.02 32.16
N LYS A 535 -4.43 3.35 32.14
CA LYS A 535 -5.07 4.25 33.12
C LYS A 535 -6.53 4.59 32.80
N CYS A 536 -6.89 4.59 31.52
CA CYS A 536 -8.26 4.82 31.08
C CYS A 536 -9.18 3.64 31.45
N ALA A 537 -10.49 3.82 31.26
CA ALA A 537 -11.49 2.80 31.56
C ALA A 537 -11.78 1.84 30.39
N HIS A 538 -11.24 2.09 29.19
CA HIS A 538 -11.48 1.23 28.02
C HIS A 538 -10.68 -0.07 28.08
N SER A 539 -11.22 -1.12 27.46
CA SER A 539 -10.46 -2.33 27.17
C SER A 539 -9.39 -2.04 26.11
N ALA A 540 -8.20 -2.61 26.25
CA ALA A 540 -7.16 -2.52 25.22
C ALA A 540 -7.63 -3.12 23.88
N GLY A 541 -8.54 -4.09 23.91
CA GLY A 541 -9.16 -4.70 22.73
C GLY A 541 -10.11 -3.77 21.96
N GLU A 542 -10.45 -2.60 22.52
CA GLU A 542 -11.24 -1.57 21.85
C GLU A 542 -10.43 -0.74 20.87
N TYR A 543 -9.09 -0.72 20.99
CA TYR A 543 -8.23 -0.02 20.03
C TYR A 543 -8.50 -0.47 18.59
N ARG A 544 -8.58 0.51 17.68
CA ARG A 544 -8.77 0.28 16.25
C ARG A 544 -7.63 0.92 15.47
N ALA A 545 -6.71 0.09 15.00
CA ALA A 545 -5.52 0.53 14.28
C ALA A 545 -5.83 1.27 12.96
N TYR A 546 -6.99 1.01 12.35
CA TYR A 546 -7.39 1.55 11.05
C TYR A 546 -8.62 2.46 11.15
N LEU A 547 -8.94 3.07 12.30
CA LEU A 547 -9.90 4.18 12.25
C LEU A 547 -9.21 5.48 11.84
N PRO A 548 -9.92 6.36 11.09
CA PRO A 548 -9.41 7.65 10.69
C PRO A 548 -8.96 8.47 11.89
N ARG A 549 -7.85 9.20 11.75
CA ARG A 549 -7.32 10.08 12.81
C ARG A 549 -6.54 11.26 12.22
N ALA A 550 -6.38 12.31 13.02
CA ALA A 550 -5.66 13.51 12.61
C ALA A 550 -4.19 13.23 12.26
N ARG A 551 -3.54 12.28 12.91
CA ARG A 551 -2.16 11.88 12.58
C ARG A 551 -2.12 10.88 11.43
N TRP A 552 -1.29 11.15 10.44
CA TRP A 552 -0.91 10.18 9.41
C TRP A 552 0.39 9.48 9.72
N ILE A 553 0.96 9.71 10.90
CA ILE A 553 2.18 9.06 11.39
C ILE A 553 1.84 8.29 12.66
N ARG A 554 2.25 7.03 12.71
CA ARG A 554 2.18 6.17 13.90
C ARG A 554 3.14 6.69 14.96
N ASP A 555 2.69 6.84 16.18
CA ASP A 555 3.59 7.02 17.32
C ASP A 555 4.05 5.64 17.87
N ALA A 556 4.81 5.61 18.97
CA ALA A 556 5.29 4.36 19.55
C ALA A 556 4.16 3.57 20.24
N ASN A 557 3.16 4.26 20.80
CA ASN A 557 1.99 3.62 21.37
C ASN A 557 1.19 2.89 20.28
N ASP A 558 0.92 3.55 19.15
CA ASP A 558 0.25 2.98 17.99
C ASP A 558 1.00 1.76 17.44
N SER A 559 2.32 1.86 17.29
CA SER A 559 3.17 0.78 16.78
C SER A 559 3.09 -0.48 17.67
N TYR A 560 3.15 -0.29 18.99
CA TYR A 560 2.95 -1.40 19.94
C TYR A 560 1.55 -2.00 19.81
N PHE A 561 0.51 -1.18 19.75
CA PHE A 561 -0.89 -1.64 19.73
C PHE A 561 -1.30 -2.25 18.38
N ALA A 562 -0.65 -1.88 17.28
CA ALA A 562 -0.94 -2.41 15.95
C ALA A 562 -0.17 -3.71 15.65
N ALA A 563 1.10 -3.80 16.02
CA ALA A 563 1.98 -4.88 15.58
C ALA A 563 2.61 -5.70 16.72
N MET A 564 3.13 -5.02 17.75
CA MET A 564 3.81 -5.65 18.90
C MET A 564 4.92 -6.64 18.47
N THR A 565 5.72 -6.29 17.47
CA THR A 565 6.65 -7.22 16.78
C THR A 565 7.77 -7.70 17.70
N TYR A 566 8.16 -8.97 17.56
CA TYR A 566 9.39 -9.50 18.17
C TYR A 566 10.55 -9.45 17.17
N PRO A 567 11.68 -8.81 17.49
CA PRO A 567 12.74 -8.44 16.55
C PRO A 567 13.73 -9.60 16.30
N GLN A 568 13.26 -10.69 15.67
CA GLN A 568 14.08 -11.89 15.43
C GLN A 568 15.26 -11.65 14.48
N GLY A 569 15.22 -10.59 13.67
CA GLY A 569 16.26 -10.24 12.70
C GLY A 569 17.49 -9.50 13.23
N LEU A 570 17.58 -9.27 14.54
CA LEU A 570 18.68 -8.47 15.08
C LEU A 570 20.01 -9.25 15.15
N PRO A 571 21.15 -8.54 15.10
CA PRO A 571 22.45 -9.15 15.39
C PRO A 571 22.45 -9.82 16.78
N SER A 572 23.22 -10.89 16.96
CA SER A 572 23.27 -11.65 18.22
C SER A 572 23.64 -10.80 19.45
N SER A 573 24.34 -9.68 19.26
CA SER A 573 24.69 -8.73 20.33
C SER A 573 23.50 -7.89 20.82
N MET A 574 22.40 -7.84 20.07
CA MET A 574 21.17 -7.10 20.36
C MET A 574 19.93 -8.00 20.38
N GLN A 575 20.12 -9.32 20.32
CA GLN A 575 19.02 -10.27 20.41
C GLN A 575 18.48 -10.30 21.84
N PRO A 576 17.16 -10.11 22.05
CA PRO A 576 16.59 -10.23 23.37
C PRO A 576 16.72 -11.67 23.90
N THR A 577 17.04 -11.81 25.18
CA THR A 577 17.28 -13.13 25.80
C THR A 577 16.02 -13.96 25.96
N ASP A 578 14.88 -13.32 26.18
CA ASP A 578 13.55 -13.92 26.22
C ASP A 578 12.46 -12.88 25.86
N ILE A 579 11.19 -13.31 25.91
CA ILE A 579 10.01 -12.48 25.65
C ILE A 579 9.66 -11.49 26.79
N HIS A 580 10.53 -11.25 27.76
CA HIS A 580 10.38 -10.21 28.80
C HIS A 580 11.61 -9.30 28.87
N ASP A 581 12.60 -9.52 28.00
CA ASP A 581 13.88 -8.81 27.98
C ASP A 581 13.71 -7.30 27.76
N ALA A 582 14.58 -6.51 28.39
CA ALA A 582 14.55 -5.05 28.30
C ALA A 582 14.75 -4.53 26.86
N THR A 583 15.57 -5.22 26.07
CA THR A 583 15.79 -4.95 24.65
C THR A 583 14.51 -5.15 23.87
N TRP A 584 13.77 -6.22 24.16
CA TRP A 584 12.47 -6.42 23.53
C TRP A 584 11.43 -5.38 23.97
N GLY A 585 11.44 -4.94 25.23
CA GLY A 585 10.60 -3.85 25.71
C GLY A 585 10.71 -2.59 24.86
N ILE A 586 11.94 -2.15 24.58
CA ILE A 586 12.18 -1.00 23.69
C ILE A 586 11.74 -1.30 22.25
N LEU A 587 12.16 -2.44 21.71
CA LEU A 587 11.98 -2.75 20.30
C LEU A 587 10.53 -3.03 19.94
N SER A 588 9.74 -3.66 20.83
CA SER A 588 8.32 -3.92 20.61
C SER A 588 7.49 -2.65 20.38
N ALA A 589 7.96 -1.51 20.91
CA ALA A 589 7.32 -0.21 20.74
C ALA A 589 7.69 0.47 19.41
N VAL A 590 8.87 0.22 18.84
CA VAL A 590 9.35 0.95 17.64
C VAL A 590 9.39 0.11 16.37
N TYR A 591 9.72 -1.18 16.49
CA TYR A 591 9.99 -2.10 15.38
C TYR A 591 8.74 -2.55 14.62
N GLY A 592 7.55 -2.19 15.14
CA GLY A 592 6.27 -2.42 14.48
C GLY A 592 5.88 -1.31 13.49
N GLY A 593 6.64 -0.22 13.44
CA GLY A 593 6.42 0.92 12.55
C GLY A 593 6.17 2.24 13.26
N ALA A 594 6.82 2.50 14.41
CA ALA A 594 6.78 3.84 14.98
C ALA A 594 7.40 4.86 14.01
N VAL A 595 6.82 6.05 13.93
CA VAL A 595 7.22 7.13 13.01
C VAL A 595 7.00 6.78 11.52
N HIS A 596 6.26 5.72 11.22
CA HIS A 596 5.86 5.38 9.85
C HIS A 596 4.44 5.89 9.52
N PRO A 597 4.11 6.07 8.23
CA PRO A 597 2.77 6.45 7.83
C PRO A 597 1.69 5.46 8.29
N THR A 598 0.51 5.97 8.62
CA THR A 598 -0.70 5.16 8.84
C THR A 598 -1.26 4.66 7.50
N ALA A 599 -2.35 3.89 7.53
CA ALA A 599 -3.06 3.48 6.33
C ALA A 599 -3.53 4.70 5.51
N GLU A 600 -4.08 5.71 6.17
CA GLU A 600 -4.42 7.01 5.56
C GLU A 600 -3.18 7.73 5.00
N GLY A 601 -2.06 7.76 5.74
CA GLY A 601 -0.82 8.36 5.25
C GLY A 601 -0.33 7.69 3.95
N HIS A 602 -0.33 6.36 3.88
CA HIS A 602 0.00 5.66 2.63
C HIS A 602 -1.05 5.85 1.53
N ALA A 603 -2.33 6.03 1.87
CA ALA A 603 -3.37 6.34 0.89
C ALA A 603 -3.17 7.75 0.30
N ALA A 604 -2.77 8.74 1.11
CA ALA A 604 -2.41 10.08 0.65
C ALA A 604 -1.16 10.08 -0.23
N MET A 605 -0.15 9.27 0.11
CA MET A 605 1.01 9.06 -0.78
C MET A 605 0.61 8.42 -2.11
N ALA A 606 -0.33 7.47 -2.09
CA ALA A 606 -0.84 6.85 -3.30
C ALA A 606 -1.66 7.83 -4.16
N ASP A 607 -2.44 8.73 -3.55
CA ASP A 607 -3.14 9.82 -4.25
C ASP A 607 -2.18 10.70 -5.05
N ALA A 608 -0.99 10.98 -4.52
CA ALA A 608 0.06 11.69 -5.25
C ALA A 608 0.70 10.84 -6.37
N ALA A 609 0.88 9.54 -6.15
CA ALA A 609 1.59 8.67 -7.10
C ALA A 609 0.72 8.18 -8.28
N VAL A 610 -0.60 8.08 -8.12
CA VAL A 610 -1.51 7.58 -9.16
C VAL A 610 -1.48 8.44 -10.44
N PRO A 611 -1.59 9.78 -10.39
CA PRO A 611 -1.52 10.62 -11.59
C PRO A 611 -0.20 10.45 -12.36
N ALA A 612 0.92 10.37 -11.64
CA ALA A 612 2.23 10.12 -12.25
C ALA A 612 2.28 8.75 -12.95
N ALA A 613 1.76 7.71 -12.31
CA ALA A 613 1.71 6.37 -12.90
C ALA A 613 0.79 6.30 -14.12
N ALA A 614 -0.38 6.93 -14.07
CA ALA A 614 -1.30 7.02 -15.21
C ALA A 614 -0.67 7.75 -16.40
N SER A 615 0.05 8.85 -16.13
CA SER A 615 0.76 9.62 -17.16
C SER A 615 1.88 8.81 -17.81
N VAL A 616 2.74 8.16 -17.02
CA VAL A 616 3.86 7.35 -17.52
C VAL A 616 3.36 6.16 -18.34
N LEU A 617 2.27 5.52 -17.90
CA LEU A 617 1.65 4.40 -18.60
C LEU A 617 0.70 4.81 -19.74
N GLN A 618 0.51 6.12 -19.97
CA GLN A 618 -0.36 6.66 -21.02
C GLN A 618 -1.79 6.08 -20.93
N LEU A 619 -2.39 6.16 -19.75
CA LEU A 619 -3.72 5.59 -19.50
C LEU A 619 -4.85 6.55 -19.89
N ASP A 620 -4.61 7.86 -19.84
CA ASP A 620 -5.62 8.89 -20.17
C ASP A 620 -5.68 9.25 -21.67
N THR A 621 -4.76 8.72 -22.47
CA THR A 621 -4.84 8.85 -23.94
C THR A 621 -6.00 8.04 -24.48
N ALA A 622 -6.93 8.73 -25.17
CA ALA A 622 -8.10 8.11 -25.79
C ALA A 622 -7.71 6.96 -26.72
N VAL A 623 -8.20 5.75 -26.44
CA VAL A 623 -8.21 4.64 -27.40
C VAL A 623 -9.30 4.96 -28.43
N PRO A 624 -9.03 4.91 -29.75
CA PRO A 624 -10.06 5.20 -30.75
C PRO A 624 -11.22 4.21 -30.61
N GLU A 625 -12.42 4.72 -30.33
CA GLU A 625 -13.62 3.90 -30.16
C GLU A 625 -14.70 4.27 -31.19
N ILE A 626 -15.28 3.20 -31.77
CA ILE A 626 -16.59 3.08 -32.43
C ILE A 626 -16.65 3.44 -33.93
N ILE A 627 -17.03 2.43 -34.73
CA ILE A 627 -17.61 2.59 -36.07
C ILE A 627 -19.03 2.02 -36.01
N SER A 628 -20.05 2.88 -35.92
CA SER A 628 -21.45 2.48 -36.11
C SER A 628 -21.79 2.53 -37.60
N GLN A 629 -22.21 1.41 -38.20
CA GLN A 629 -22.73 1.41 -39.57
C GLN A 629 -24.17 0.85 -39.59
N PRO A 630 -25.09 1.46 -40.35
CA PRO A 630 -26.37 0.84 -40.65
C PRO A 630 -26.14 -0.47 -41.43
N VAL A 631 -26.81 -1.55 -41.03
CA VAL A 631 -26.71 -2.83 -41.72
C VAL A 631 -27.38 -2.73 -43.09
N THR A 632 -26.63 -3.04 -44.16
CA THR A 632 -27.20 -3.17 -45.50
C THR A 632 -28.16 -4.37 -45.54
N PRO A 633 -29.37 -4.24 -46.11
CA PRO A 633 -30.29 -5.37 -46.21
C PRO A 633 -29.64 -6.54 -46.94
N LEU A 634 -29.79 -7.75 -46.39
CA LEU A 634 -29.34 -8.97 -47.07
C LEU A 634 -29.95 -9.03 -48.49
N PRO A 635 -29.16 -9.34 -49.53
CA PRO A 635 -29.71 -9.49 -50.88
C PRO A 635 -30.76 -10.60 -50.85
N ALA A 636 -31.99 -10.24 -51.26
CA ALA A 636 -33.08 -11.19 -51.39
C ALA A 636 -32.63 -12.37 -52.27
N THR A 637 -32.77 -13.58 -51.73
CA THR A 637 -32.58 -14.80 -52.49
C THR A 637 -33.47 -14.76 -53.74
N PRO A 638 -32.95 -15.03 -54.94
CA PRO A 638 -33.77 -15.04 -56.14
C PRO A 638 -34.81 -16.15 -56.01
N ALA A 639 -36.09 -15.76 -56.07
CA ALA A 639 -37.19 -16.70 -56.13
C ALA A 639 -37.04 -17.55 -57.41
N GLN A 640 -36.87 -18.85 -57.24
CA GLN A 640 -37.08 -19.80 -58.33
C GLN A 640 -38.58 -19.82 -58.66
N ARG A 641 -38.97 -19.12 -59.73
CA ARG A 641 -39.72 -19.65 -60.88
C ARG A 641 -39.98 -18.58 -61.92
#